data_AF-A0A2V8NQ77-F1
#
_entry.id   AF-A0A2V8NQ77-F1
#
_cell.length_a   1.000
_cell.length_b   1.000
_cell.length_c   1.000
_cell.angle_alpha   90.00
_cell.angle_beta   90.00
_cell.angle_gamma   90.00
#
_symmetry.space_group_name_H-M   'P 1'
#
loop_
_entity.id
_entity.type
_entity.pdbx_description
1 polymer ?
#
loop_
_entity_poly.entity_id
_entity_poly.type
_entity_poly.pdbx_seq_one_letter_code
_entity_poly.pdbx_strand_id
1 'polypeptide(L)'
;MIAKKLLLILVLLIAPSINATAAINITVQTSNGADINSIAASLGGTVVDSMPGGAYLLSVASMPTGPLPKGVESIEQNTLLILPRFKGAALSTSSGSGTLPWYANQPAMQLVRSELARTRSTGRGVIIADINAAIDVSHPALRGHLTGGYDFVGSGSPRTRVGATLDQATSSYLDQSTASFLDQSTASFLDQSTASFLDQSTASFLDQSTASFLDQSTASFLDQSTASFLDSGSAGHGHATMVAGIMVAIAPDALIMPLRAFDDSGTGDAFQVAKAIRYAVRNGAQIINLSLGLSDQSKTVQAAIAFAAANNVIVVASAGNSDSAASQYPAVLPGVLGVAAADRNDLKATFSNYGESVFVTAPGVNIVTAYPGNGYAVASGTSFSAAFVSAEAALIRSLTANGVADAIAGSSVNIDGLNSSYAGQLGYGRIDLYAALTSQFQTTVQGPASRQTDRYIVMFRPGNSKADRQATASQHGASVRFNYDVVDAIAISVPSQAALAMMRNDNKVLEVIPDRPVFLLGGAGGGGAVTTSQVTPAGVTKVGVPTTTSNGAGIGVAVVDTGIDFKQTDLAPATQSFTAFGTSCQDDNGHGTHVAGTIAALSNTIGVVGVAPQSKPYCVKVLDSLGNGTDSTIIAGLDWIYNNANLVTPVIRVANMSFGRIGTISDNSAYRTAVQRLYNMGIVMVVAAGNDRTREVSQIVPSAYPEVINVASTSALNGTTACKTSRSTIAADTASYFTTDGLLNLTTTVGVTVSAPGEDKEDINSSCAAVSTGILSLKLGGGTIRYSGTSMAAPHVAGVVARMMQAGTSGVENIRTKLRSSAQKVGTAPLNSIITGYTFDGEREGIAKAP
;
A
#
# COMPACT_ATOMS: atom_id res chain seq x y z
N MET A 1 25.00 -45.28 -65.47
CA MET A 1 24.50 -44.21 -66.38
C MET A 1 23.39 -43.52 -65.60
N ILE A 2 23.51 -42.31 -65.07
CA ILE A 2 23.94 -41.00 -65.64
C ILE A 2 22.85 -40.36 -66.52
N ALA A 3 21.99 -39.61 -65.83
CA ALA A 3 21.48 -38.25 -66.10
C ALA A 3 21.29 -37.71 -67.54
N LYS A 4 20.09 -37.15 -67.76
CA LYS A 4 19.73 -35.78 -68.29
C LYS A 4 18.19 -35.70 -68.35
N LYS A 5 17.43 -34.70 -67.88
CA LYS A 5 17.62 -33.27 -67.52
C LYS A 5 17.74 -32.33 -68.75
N LEU A 6 17.04 -31.19 -68.71
CA LEU A 6 16.87 -30.13 -69.77
C LEU A 6 15.96 -30.61 -70.93
N LEU A 7 15.20 -29.80 -71.70
CA LEU A 7 14.76 -28.36 -71.76
C LEU A 7 13.51 -28.36 -72.72
N LEU A 8 12.55 -27.41 -72.86
CA LEU A 8 12.11 -26.15 -72.23
C LEU A 8 10.65 -25.84 -72.73
N ILE A 9 10.13 -24.62 -72.49
CA ILE A 9 9.20 -23.86 -73.38
C ILE A 9 7.71 -24.30 -73.43
N LEU A 10 6.68 -23.43 -73.38
CA LEU A 10 6.61 -21.99 -73.01
C LEU A 10 5.14 -21.51 -72.81
N VAL A 11 4.89 -20.64 -71.81
CA VAL A 11 3.83 -19.60 -71.67
C VAL A 11 2.36 -19.94 -72.01
N LEU A 12 1.48 -19.83 -71.00
CA LEU A 12 0.61 -18.66 -70.85
C LEU A 12 0.08 -18.50 -69.40
N LEU A 13 -0.49 -17.32 -69.09
CA LEU A 13 -1.15 -16.95 -67.83
C LEU A 13 -0.29 -16.95 -66.55
N ILE A 14 0.59 -15.94 -66.44
CA ILE A 14 0.91 -15.34 -65.14
C ILE A 14 0.04 -14.09 -64.99
N ALA A 15 -0.89 -14.11 -64.05
CA ALA A 15 -1.48 -12.90 -63.48
C ALA A 15 -0.89 -12.72 -62.07
N PRO A 16 -0.45 -11.51 -61.67
CA PRO A 16 -0.05 -11.28 -60.29
C PRO A 16 -1.29 -11.31 -59.41
N SER A 17 -1.47 -12.40 -58.65
CA SER A 17 -2.44 -12.45 -57.57
C SER A 17 -2.05 -11.41 -56.53
N ILE A 18 -2.74 -10.27 -56.52
CA ILE A 18 -2.53 -9.22 -55.54
C ILE A 18 -2.86 -9.81 -54.18
N ASN A 19 -1.85 -9.95 -53.32
CA ASN A 19 -2.06 -10.35 -51.93
C ASN A 19 -2.89 -9.27 -51.24
N ALA A 20 -4.18 -9.52 -51.07
CA ALA A 20 -5.01 -8.74 -50.17
C ALA A 20 -4.47 -8.94 -48.74
N THR A 21 -3.79 -7.92 -48.22
CA THR A 21 -3.34 -7.91 -46.83
C THR A 21 -4.59 -7.95 -45.93
N ALA A 22 -4.66 -8.94 -45.05
CA ALA A 22 -5.75 -9.04 -44.09
C ALA A 22 -5.81 -7.75 -43.26
N ALA A 23 -6.99 -7.15 -43.15
CA ALA A 23 -7.18 -5.94 -42.36
C ALA A 23 -6.81 -6.19 -40.90
N ILE A 24 -6.06 -5.26 -40.32
CA ILE A 24 -5.62 -5.30 -38.93
C ILE A 24 -6.45 -4.34 -38.09
N ASN A 25 -6.61 -4.65 -36.81
CA ASN A 25 -7.26 -3.75 -35.87
C ASN A 25 -6.21 -2.92 -35.10
N ILE A 26 -6.46 -1.61 -35.00
CA ILE A 26 -5.63 -0.64 -34.29
C ILE A 26 -6.48 0.10 -33.25
N THR A 27 -5.90 0.41 -32.10
CA THR A 27 -6.50 1.33 -31.13
C THR A 27 -5.98 2.73 -31.41
N VAL A 28 -6.89 3.69 -31.50
CA VAL A 28 -6.62 5.11 -31.72
C VAL A 28 -7.15 5.91 -30.55
N GLN A 29 -6.27 6.66 -29.87
CA GLN A 29 -6.64 7.62 -28.84
C GLN A 29 -6.69 9.02 -29.48
N THR A 30 -7.77 9.77 -29.24
CA THR A 30 -8.00 11.09 -29.82
C THR A 30 -8.20 12.17 -28.75
N SER A 31 -7.77 13.39 -29.06
CA SER A 31 -8.04 14.57 -28.25
C SER A 31 -9.53 14.93 -28.22
N ASN A 32 -9.98 15.57 -27.14
CA ASN A 32 -11.37 15.99 -26.96
C ASN A 32 -11.90 16.82 -28.15
N GLY A 33 -13.03 16.38 -28.72
CA GLY A 33 -13.70 17.06 -29.84
C GLY A 33 -13.18 16.72 -31.24
N ALA A 34 -12.26 15.78 -31.39
CA ALA A 34 -11.83 15.29 -32.70
C ALA A 34 -12.93 14.43 -33.37
N ASP A 35 -13.14 14.60 -34.69
CA ASP A 35 -14.03 13.74 -35.47
C ASP A 35 -13.32 12.44 -35.85
N ILE A 36 -13.73 11.34 -35.21
CA ILE A 36 -13.19 10.01 -35.48
C ILE A 36 -13.50 9.50 -36.89
N ASN A 37 -14.58 9.97 -37.54
CA ASN A 37 -14.95 9.51 -38.88
C ASN A 37 -13.98 10.06 -39.92
N SER A 38 -13.66 11.35 -39.86
CA SER A 38 -12.59 11.97 -40.65
C SER A 38 -11.23 11.33 -40.38
N ILE A 39 -10.92 11.00 -39.12
CA ILE A 39 -9.67 10.30 -38.75
C ILE A 39 -9.64 8.89 -39.38
N ALA A 40 -10.68 8.09 -39.23
CA ALA A 40 -10.77 6.74 -39.80
C ALA A 40 -10.63 6.76 -41.34
N ALA A 41 -11.34 7.68 -42.01
CA ALA A 41 -11.20 7.89 -43.45
C ALA A 41 -9.77 8.29 -43.86
N SER A 42 -9.10 9.16 -43.07
CA SER A 42 -7.71 9.56 -43.33
C SER A 42 -6.69 8.42 -43.15
N LEU A 43 -7.03 7.40 -42.36
CA LEU A 43 -6.24 6.19 -42.14
C LEU A 43 -6.63 5.04 -43.08
N GLY A 44 -7.56 5.26 -44.02
CA GLY A 44 -8.04 4.23 -44.94
C GLY A 44 -8.79 3.09 -44.23
N GLY A 45 -9.48 3.38 -43.13
CA GLY A 45 -10.13 2.39 -42.27
C GLY A 45 -11.53 2.77 -41.81
N THR A 46 -12.11 1.89 -41.00
CA THR A 46 -13.46 2.02 -40.43
C THR A 46 -13.43 1.90 -38.90
N VAL A 47 -14.34 2.59 -38.21
CA VAL A 47 -14.50 2.46 -36.76
C VAL A 47 -15.26 1.15 -36.47
N VAL A 48 -14.69 0.32 -35.61
CA VAL A 48 -15.23 -0.98 -35.18
C VAL A 48 -15.93 -0.84 -33.82
N ASP A 49 -15.30 -0.14 -32.87
CA ASP A 49 -15.85 0.09 -31.53
C ASP A 49 -15.29 1.37 -30.88
N SER A 50 -15.88 1.82 -29.77
CA SER A 50 -15.49 3.01 -29.01
C SER A 50 -15.51 2.81 -27.49
N MET A 51 -14.75 3.64 -26.78
CA MET A 51 -14.69 3.76 -25.33
C MET A 51 -14.90 5.21 -24.88
N PRO A 52 -15.76 5.50 -23.89
CA PRO A 52 -15.95 6.86 -23.38
C PRO A 52 -14.65 7.42 -22.77
N GLY A 53 -14.12 8.46 -23.41
CA GLY A 53 -12.80 9.04 -23.14
C GLY A 53 -11.86 9.16 -24.36
N GLY A 54 -12.38 9.05 -25.59
CA GLY A 54 -11.62 9.31 -26.82
C GLY A 54 -10.81 8.14 -27.37
N ALA A 55 -11.02 6.91 -26.88
CA ALA A 55 -10.37 5.71 -27.42
C ALA A 55 -11.31 4.96 -28.37
N TYR A 56 -10.80 4.59 -29.54
CA TYR A 56 -11.56 3.92 -30.60
C TYR A 56 -10.78 2.74 -31.17
N LEU A 57 -11.49 1.67 -31.52
CA LEU A 57 -10.96 0.52 -32.25
C LEU A 57 -11.27 0.72 -33.74
N LEU A 58 -10.26 0.75 -34.59
CA LEU A 58 -10.39 0.90 -36.04
C LEU A 58 -9.86 -0.34 -36.76
N SER A 59 -10.47 -0.69 -37.90
CA SER A 59 -9.92 -1.69 -38.83
C SER A 59 -9.29 -0.97 -40.02
N VAL A 60 -8.04 -1.30 -40.35
CA VAL A 60 -7.23 -0.66 -41.40
C VAL A 60 -6.49 -1.70 -42.23
N ALA A 61 -6.10 -1.36 -43.47
CA ALA A 61 -5.40 -2.29 -44.37
C ALA A 61 -3.96 -2.63 -43.92
N SER A 62 -3.32 -1.75 -43.14
CA SER A 62 -1.96 -1.91 -42.60
C SER A 62 -1.68 -0.88 -41.49
N MET A 63 -0.56 -1.02 -40.76
CA MET A 63 -0.17 -0.03 -39.75
C MET A 63 0.18 1.32 -40.40
N PRO A 64 -0.35 2.45 -39.90
CA PRO A 64 0.01 3.78 -40.40
C PRO A 64 1.50 4.09 -40.19
N THR A 65 2.20 4.49 -41.26
CA THR A 65 3.64 4.81 -41.26
C THR A 65 3.94 6.31 -41.38
N GLY A 66 2.91 7.16 -41.49
CA GLY A 66 3.02 8.62 -41.55
C GLY A 66 2.94 9.30 -40.18
N PRO A 67 3.04 10.64 -40.13
CA PRO A 67 2.75 11.40 -38.92
C PRO A 67 1.30 11.23 -38.48
N LEU A 68 1.03 11.35 -37.18
CA LEU A 68 -0.33 11.19 -36.62
C LEU A 68 -1.31 12.22 -37.23
N PRO A 69 -2.53 11.81 -37.64
CA PRO A 69 -3.56 12.73 -38.08
C PRO A 69 -3.90 13.79 -37.02
N LYS A 70 -4.30 14.99 -37.45
CA LYS A 70 -4.68 16.08 -36.54
C LYS A 70 -5.85 15.63 -35.64
N GLY A 71 -5.62 15.61 -34.34
CA GLY A 71 -6.59 15.16 -33.33
C GLY A 71 -6.35 13.73 -32.81
N VAL A 72 -5.37 13.01 -33.35
CA VAL A 72 -4.89 11.73 -32.81
C VAL A 72 -3.73 11.97 -31.84
N GLU A 73 -3.84 11.41 -30.64
CA GLU A 73 -2.82 11.49 -29.58
C GLU A 73 -1.89 10.27 -29.62
N SER A 74 -2.42 9.08 -29.94
CA SER A 74 -1.61 7.89 -30.21
C SER A 74 -2.35 6.83 -31.03
N ILE A 75 -1.57 5.94 -31.64
CA ILE A 75 -2.04 4.72 -32.31
C ILE A 75 -1.20 3.55 -31.77
N GLU A 76 -1.84 2.44 -31.43
CA GLU A 76 -1.19 1.14 -31.21
C GLU A 76 -1.93 0.03 -31.97
N GLN A 77 -1.24 -1.04 -32.35
CA GLN A 77 -1.91 -2.23 -32.87
C GLN A 77 -2.71 -2.89 -31.73
N ASN A 78 -3.94 -3.33 -31.99
CA ASN A 78 -4.73 -4.00 -30.94
C ASN A 78 -4.16 -5.41 -30.70
N THR A 79 -3.62 -5.64 -29.51
CA THR A 79 -3.02 -6.92 -29.12
C THR A 79 -4.11 -7.95 -28.82
N LEU A 80 -4.00 -9.14 -29.41
CA LEU A 80 -4.82 -10.29 -29.02
C LEU A 80 -4.33 -10.85 -27.67
N LEU A 81 -5.26 -11.19 -26.79
CA LEU A 81 -4.99 -11.90 -25.55
C LEU A 81 -5.49 -13.33 -25.63
N ILE A 82 -4.80 -14.23 -24.94
CA ILE A 82 -5.22 -15.61 -24.71
C ILE A 82 -5.16 -15.86 -23.20
N LEU A 83 -6.22 -16.43 -22.62
CA LEU A 83 -6.24 -16.76 -21.19
C LEU A 83 -5.10 -17.74 -20.84
N PRO A 84 -4.40 -17.55 -19.71
CA PRO A 84 -3.33 -18.44 -19.27
C PRO A 84 -3.81 -19.89 -19.21
N ARG A 85 -3.17 -20.78 -19.97
CA ARG A 85 -3.44 -22.22 -19.88
C ARG A 85 -3.18 -22.70 -18.45
N PHE A 86 -4.13 -23.44 -17.91
CA PHE A 86 -4.09 -24.05 -16.58
C PHE A 86 -4.10 -25.58 -16.72
N LYS A 87 -3.66 -26.29 -15.69
CA LYS A 87 -3.82 -27.76 -15.60
C LYS A 87 -5.01 -28.08 -14.72
N GLY A 88 -5.80 -29.10 -15.05
CA GLY A 88 -6.91 -29.51 -14.19
C GLY A 88 -7.58 -30.82 -14.60
N ALA A 89 -8.47 -31.29 -13.72
CA ALA A 89 -9.32 -32.46 -13.91
C ALA A 89 -10.70 -32.21 -13.29
N ALA A 90 -11.76 -32.68 -13.93
CA ALA A 90 -13.12 -32.60 -13.40
C ALA A 90 -13.33 -33.61 -12.26
N LEU A 91 -14.01 -33.20 -11.19
CA LEU A 91 -14.44 -34.07 -10.11
C LEU A 91 -15.93 -34.39 -10.26
N SER A 92 -16.24 -35.65 -10.51
CA SER A 92 -17.62 -36.17 -10.47
C SER A 92 -18.03 -36.45 -9.03
N THR A 93 -18.50 -35.44 -8.32
CA THR A 93 -19.10 -35.58 -6.98
C THR A 93 -20.48 -34.93 -6.92
N SER A 94 -21.43 -35.59 -6.25
CA SER A 94 -22.77 -35.08 -6.03
C SER A 94 -22.81 -33.98 -4.97
N SER A 95 -23.86 -33.16 -5.01
CA SER A 95 -23.99 -31.90 -4.26
C SER A 95 -23.88 -32.07 -2.73
N GLY A 96 -22.89 -31.40 -2.13
CA GLY A 96 -22.93 -31.06 -0.71
C GLY A 96 -23.96 -29.96 -0.44
N SER A 97 -24.84 -30.16 0.53
CA SER A 97 -25.88 -29.20 0.94
C SER A 97 -25.37 -28.29 2.05
N GLY A 98 -25.22 -27.00 1.76
CA GLY A 98 -24.85 -25.97 2.73
C GLY A 98 -24.90 -24.56 2.14
N THR A 99 -24.88 -23.53 3.00
CA THR A 99 -24.84 -22.10 2.60
C THR A 99 -23.45 -21.62 2.17
N LEU A 100 -22.41 -22.44 2.38
CA LEU A 100 -21.05 -22.22 1.89
C LEU A 100 -20.62 -23.41 1.03
N PRO A 101 -19.79 -23.22 -0.02
CA PRO A 101 -19.30 -24.32 -0.82
C PRO A 101 -18.44 -25.28 0.02
N TRP A 102 -18.66 -26.59 -0.10
CA TRP A 102 -17.96 -27.61 0.70
C TRP A 102 -16.42 -27.55 0.58
N TYR A 103 -15.92 -27.13 -0.58
CA TYR A 103 -14.48 -26.98 -0.84
C TYR A 103 -13.86 -25.75 -0.17
N ALA A 104 -14.63 -24.90 0.51
CA ALA A 104 -14.10 -23.74 1.24
C ALA A 104 -13.22 -24.12 2.44
N ASN A 105 -13.24 -25.39 2.85
CA ASN A 105 -12.42 -25.93 3.94
C ASN A 105 -11.26 -26.81 3.43
N GLN A 106 -10.95 -26.79 2.12
CA GLN A 106 -9.83 -27.55 1.52
C GLN A 106 -8.45 -27.09 2.06
N PRO A 107 -7.38 -27.91 1.95
CA PRO A 107 -6.06 -27.58 2.50
C PRO A 107 -5.50 -26.21 2.06
N ALA A 108 -5.71 -25.80 0.81
CA ALA A 108 -5.31 -24.48 0.32
C ALA A 108 -5.98 -23.32 1.08
N MET A 109 -7.24 -23.47 1.48
CA MET A 109 -7.99 -22.47 2.27
C MET A 109 -7.58 -22.47 3.74
N GLN A 110 -7.19 -23.62 4.29
CA GLN A 110 -6.63 -23.75 5.63
C GLN A 110 -5.25 -23.07 5.73
N LEU A 111 -4.38 -23.26 4.72
CA LEU A 111 -3.04 -22.67 4.66
C LEU A 111 -3.03 -21.14 4.74
N VAL A 112 -4.01 -20.48 4.10
CA VAL A 112 -4.20 -19.01 4.19
C VAL A 112 -5.19 -18.59 5.29
N ARG A 113 -5.57 -19.50 6.19
CA ARG A 113 -6.45 -19.27 7.36
C ARG A 113 -7.85 -18.69 7.01
N SER A 114 -8.42 -19.08 5.87
CA SER A 114 -9.71 -18.57 5.37
C SER A 114 -10.88 -18.75 6.32
N GLU A 115 -10.92 -19.83 7.10
CA GLU A 115 -12.00 -20.07 8.06
C GLU A 115 -11.99 -19.03 9.19
N LEU A 116 -10.81 -18.76 9.75
CA LEU A 116 -10.62 -17.73 10.77
C LEU A 116 -10.89 -16.34 10.22
N ALA A 117 -10.49 -16.07 8.97
CA ALA A 117 -10.76 -14.80 8.28
C ALA A 117 -12.27 -14.48 8.21
N ARG A 118 -13.10 -15.48 7.90
CA ARG A 118 -14.57 -15.35 7.85
C ARG A 118 -15.22 -15.03 9.21
N THR A 119 -14.51 -15.20 10.33
CA THR A 119 -14.97 -14.72 11.65
C THR A 119 -14.78 -13.21 11.86
N ARG A 120 -14.02 -12.54 10.98
CA ARG A 120 -13.74 -11.09 11.03
C ARG A 120 -14.43 -10.32 9.91
N SER A 121 -14.47 -10.89 8.71
CA SER A 121 -15.13 -10.31 7.56
C SER A 121 -15.58 -11.39 6.59
N THR A 122 -16.73 -11.17 5.95
CA THR A 122 -17.27 -11.97 4.86
C THR A 122 -17.18 -11.26 3.50
N GLY A 123 -16.61 -10.04 3.45
CA GLY A 123 -16.52 -9.21 2.23
C GLY A 123 -17.78 -8.38 1.93
N ARG A 124 -18.71 -8.29 2.89
CA ARG A 124 -20.04 -7.68 2.71
C ARG A 124 -19.99 -6.26 2.14
N GLY A 125 -20.75 -6.03 1.07
CA GLY A 125 -20.88 -4.72 0.42
C GLY A 125 -19.79 -4.39 -0.60
N VAL A 126 -18.84 -5.30 -0.82
CA VAL A 126 -17.81 -5.18 -1.85
C VAL A 126 -18.24 -5.91 -3.12
N ILE A 127 -17.95 -5.30 -4.27
CA ILE A 127 -18.17 -5.83 -5.61
C ILE A 127 -16.80 -6.07 -6.26
N ILE A 128 -16.52 -7.33 -6.59
CA ILE A 128 -15.34 -7.77 -7.33
C ILE A 128 -15.73 -7.97 -8.80
N ALA A 129 -15.16 -7.21 -9.73
CA ALA A 129 -15.33 -7.48 -11.16
C ALA A 129 -14.36 -8.55 -11.63
N ASP A 130 -14.87 -9.65 -12.19
CA ASP A 130 -14.06 -10.70 -12.82
C ASP A 130 -14.03 -10.50 -14.33
N ILE A 131 -12.88 -10.10 -14.88
CA ILE A 131 -12.72 -9.81 -16.32
C ILE A 131 -12.10 -11.03 -17.00
N ASN A 132 -12.96 -11.84 -17.59
CA ASN A 132 -12.70 -13.27 -17.78
C ASN A 132 -13.48 -13.84 -18.99
N ALA A 133 -13.56 -15.17 -19.09
CA ALA A 133 -14.47 -15.88 -20.00
C ALA A 133 -15.91 -15.96 -19.45
N ALA A 134 -16.77 -16.80 -20.03
CA ALA A 134 -18.15 -16.98 -19.57
C ALA A 134 -18.24 -17.69 -18.19
N ILE A 135 -19.08 -17.15 -17.31
CA ILE A 135 -19.43 -17.73 -16.00
C ILE A 135 -20.73 -18.54 -16.10
N ASP A 136 -20.81 -19.68 -15.41
CA ASP A 136 -22.07 -20.40 -15.21
C ASP A 136 -22.90 -19.75 -14.09
N VAL A 137 -23.70 -18.75 -14.47
CA VAL A 137 -24.62 -18.04 -13.56
C VAL A 137 -25.68 -18.95 -12.89
N SER A 138 -25.86 -20.18 -13.37
CA SER A 138 -26.85 -21.12 -12.82
C SER A 138 -26.28 -22.00 -11.70
N HIS A 139 -24.95 -22.05 -11.58
CA HIS A 139 -24.22 -22.94 -10.68
C HIS A 139 -24.60 -22.73 -9.20
N PRO A 140 -24.99 -23.77 -8.45
CA PRO A 140 -25.43 -23.66 -7.05
C PRO A 140 -24.48 -22.86 -6.14
N ALA A 141 -23.16 -23.04 -6.29
CA ALA A 141 -22.16 -22.36 -5.46
C ALA A 141 -21.95 -20.88 -5.80
N LEU A 142 -22.65 -20.34 -6.80
CA LEU A 142 -22.61 -18.92 -7.20
C LEU A 142 -23.96 -18.20 -7.02
N ARG A 143 -25.03 -18.91 -6.64
CA ARG A 143 -26.38 -18.33 -6.52
C ARG A 143 -26.45 -17.33 -5.37
N GLY A 144 -26.87 -16.10 -5.69
CA GLY A 144 -26.94 -14.99 -4.72
C GLY A 144 -25.64 -14.17 -4.62
N HIS A 145 -24.54 -14.63 -5.21
CA HIS A 145 -23.23 -13.97 -5.13
C HIS A 145 -22.85 -13.17 -6.39
N LEU A 146 -23.76 -13.03 -7.38
CA LEU A 146 -23.49 -12.35 -8.66
C LEU A 146 -24.29 -11.05 -8.79
N THR A 147 -23.69 -10.01 -9.37
CA THR A 147 -24.38 -8.79 -9.82
C THR A 147 -24.81 -8.93 -11.29
N GLY A 148 -25.48 -7.90 -11.82
CA GLY A 148 -25.53 -7.69 -13.27
C GLY A 148 -24.11 -7.56 -13.85
N GLY A 149 -23.86 -8.23 -14.97
CA GLY A 149 -22.58 -8.25 -15.69
C GLY A 149 -22.68 -7.75 -17.12
N TYR A 150 -21.63 -7.95 -17.93
CA TYR A 150 -21.61 -7.55 -19.35
C TYR A 150 -20.81 -8.54 -20.21
N ASP A 151 -21.18 -8.68 -21.48
CA ASP A 151 -20.49 -9.52 -22.48
C ASP A 151 -19.94 -8.63 -23.60
N PHE A 152 -18.61 -8.49 -23.67
CA PHE A 152 -17.91 -7.65 -24.64
C PHE A 152 -17.58 -8.39 -25.96
N VAL A 153 -17.78 -9.71 -26.00
CA VAL A 153 -17.30 -10.60 -27.07
C VAL A 153 -18.34 -10.77 -28.19
N GLY A 154 -19.58 -10.35 -27.96
CA GLY A 154 -20.69 -10.44 -28.92
C GLY A 154 -21.04 -9.11 -29.60
N SER A 155 -21.41 -9.17 -30.88
CA SER A 155 -21.89 -8.01 -31.65
C SER A 155 -23.27 -7.53 -31.19
N GLY A 156 -23.27 -6.66 -30.17
CA GLY A 156 -24.32 -5.66 -29.93
C GLY A 156 -25.60 -6.13 -29.25
N SER A 157 -25.57 -6.36 -27.93
CA SER A 157 -26.63 -5.99 -26.96
C SER A 157 -26.27 -6.47 -25.54
N PRO A 158 -26.68 -5.74 -24.47
CA PRO A 158 -26.59 -6.27 -23.11
C PRO A 158 -27.52 -7.49 -22.97
N ARG A 159 -26.93 -8.68 -22.85
CA ARG A 159 -27.69 -9.94 -22.65
C ARG A 159 -28.10 -10.10 -21.18
N THR A 160 -29.16 -9.39 -20.79
CA THR A 160 -29.92 -9.66 -19.57
C THR A 160 -30.58 -11.05 -19.65
N ARG A 161 -29.84 -12.10 -19.28
CA ARG A 161 -30.45 -13.40 -18.95
C ARG A 161 -31.28 -13.20 -17.67
N VAL A 162 -32.59 -13.38 -17.78
CA VAL A 162 -33.52 -13.15 -16.67
C VAL A 162 -33.26 -14.15 -15.55
N GLY A 163 -32.87 -13.65 -14.37
CA GLY A 163 -32.60 -14.43 -13.17
C GLY A 163 -31.64 -13.70 -12.24
N ALA A 164 -32.15 -13.20 -11.11
CA ALA A 164 -31.39 -12.49 -10.06
C ALA A 164 -30.78 -11.11 -10.43
N THR A 165 -31.50 -10.27 -11.19
CA THR A 165 -31.24 -8.82 -11.20
C THR A 165 -31.86 -8.15 -9.97
N LEU A 166 -31.04 -7.71 -9.02
CA LEU A 166 -31.41 -6.63 -8.10
C LEU A 166 -31.35 -5.31 -8.87
N ASP A 167 -32.52 -4.76 -9.22
CA ASP A 167 -32.61 -3.49 -9.94
C ASP A 167 -32.24 -2.32 -9.01
N GLN A 168 -31.16 -1.61 -9.38
CA GLN A 168 -30.67 -0.45 -8.64
C GLN A 168 -31.40 0.85 -9.00
N ALA A 169 -32.29 0.85 -10.02
CA ALA A 169 -33.02 2.05 -10.43
C ALA A 169 -34.09 2.52 -9.43
N THR A 170 -34.48 1.69 -8.45
CA THR A 170 -35.59 1.99 -7.52
C THR A 170 -35.24 1.84 -6.03
N SER A 171 -33.99 1.54 -5.67
CA SER A 171 -33.59 1.30 -4.26
C SER A 171 -33.11 2.58 -3.57
N SER A 172 -33.98 3.20 -2.76
CA SER A 172 -33.76 4.49 -2.07
C SER A 172 -32.81 4.44 -0.86
N TYR A 173 -31.64 3.80 -0.99
CA TYR A 173 -30.67 3.60 0.09
C TYR A 173 -29.42 4.50 0.01
N LEU A 174 -29.47 5.56 -0.82
CA LEU A 174 -28.43 6.59 -0.92
C LEU A 174 -28.99 8.00 -0.70
N ASP A 175 -29.53 8.23 0.50
CA ASP A 175 -29.57 9.56 1.12
C ASP A 175 -28.88 9.49 2.49
N GLN A 176 -27.76 10.19 2.62
CA GLN A 176 -26.96 10.24 3.87
C GLN A 176 -27.29 11.49 4.72
N SER A 177 -28.33 12.26 4.37
CA SER A 177 -28.70 13.50 5.07
C SER A 177 -29.69 13.34 6.23
N THR A 178 -30.36 12.18 6.35
CA THR A 178 -31.44 11.95 7.34
C THR A 178 -31.15 10.85 8.38
N ALA A 179 -29.92 10.32 8.42
CA ALA A 179 -29.50 9.28 9.36
C ALA A 179 -29.27 9.83 10.79
N SER A 180 -30.34 10.21 11.49
CA SER A 180 -30.31 10.67 12.87
C SER A 180 -29.96 9.53 13.83
N PHE A 181 -28.67 9.38 14.15
CA PHE A 181 -28.17 8.46 15.18
C PHE A 181 -28.65 8.89 16.57
N LEU A 182 -29.63 8.17 17.16
CA LEU A 182 -30.02 8.36 18.56
C LEU A 182 -30.68 7.13 19.19
N ASP A 183 -30.39 6.98 20.48
CA ASP A 183 -31.00 6.13 21.51
C ASP A 183 -30.82 4.59 21.45
N GLN A 184 -30.53 4.02 22.62
CA GLN A 184 -30.46 2.59 22.92
C GLN A 184 -31.55 2.22 23.94
N SER A 185 -32.83 2.36 23.59
CA SER A 185 -33.92 1.87 24.44
C SER A 185 -35.24 1.56 23.72
N THR A 186 -35.98 0.57 24.26
CA THR A 186 -37.33 0.07 23.90
C THR A 186 -37.48 -1.01 22.81
N ALA A 187 -38.50 -1.89 22.99
CA ALA A 187 -38.93 -3.05 22.17
C ALA A 187 -37.84 -4.12 21.86
N SER A 188 -37.85 -5.37 22.32
CA SER A 188 -38.80 -6.29 23.00
C SER A 188 -39.98 -6.88 22.19
N PHE A 189 -39.98 -8.23 22.18
CA PHE A 189 -41.03 -9.19 21.81
C PHE A 189 -41.27 -9.56 20.32
N LEU A 190 -40.88 -10.80 19.97
CA LEU A 190 -41.87 -11.84 19.62
C LEU A 190 -41.30 -13.26 19.82
N ASP A 191 -41.94 -14.02 20.71
CA ASP A 191 -41.77 -15.47 20.90
C ASP A 191 -42.67 -16.24 19.93
N GLN A 192 -42.22 -17.40 19.46
CA GLN A 192 -43.15 -18.46 19.04
C GLN A 192 -42.55 -19.88 19.14
N SER A 193 -42.66 -20.44 20.34
CA SER A 193 -42.25 -21.79 20.70
C SER A 193 -43.31 -22.87 20.37
N THR A 194 -43.43 -23.29 19.09
CA THR A 194 -44.29 -24.43 18.70
C THR A 194 -43.76 -25.29 17.54
N ALA A 195 -42.94 -26.31 17.85
CA ALA A 195 -42.83 -27.58 17.11
C ALA A 195 -42.11 -28.62 17.99
N SER A 196 -42.64 -29.84 18.12
CA SER A 196 -42.21 -30.78 19.16
C SER A 196 -41.68 -32.12 18.64
N PHE A 197 -40.47 -32.46 19.10
CA PHE A 197 -39.98 -33.81 19.43
C PHE A 197 -40.06 -34.93 18.38
N LEU A 198 -38.89 -35.40 17.93
CA LEU A 198 -38.67 -36.80 17.59
C LEU A 198 -37.24 -37.25 17.96
N ASP A 199 -37.14 -37.90 19.12
CA ASP A 199 -36.22 -39.00 19.49
C ASP A 199 -34.69 -38.84 19.32
N GLN A 200 -33.96 -39.00 20.43
CA GLN A 200 -32.49 -39.09 20.50
C GLN A 200 -31.98 -40.50 20.90
N SER A 201 -32.59 -41.59 20.41
CA SER A 201 -32.23 -42.96 20.85
C SER A 201 -31.63 -43.92 19.82
N THR A 202 -31.67 -43.64 18.50
CA THR A 202 -31.22 -44.61 17.46
C THR A 202 -30.27 -44.07 16.39
N ALA A 203 -29.11 -43.52 16.78
CA ALA A 203 -28.02 -43.18 15.85
C ALA A 203 -26.63 -43.23 16.53
N SER A 204 -26.26 -44.39 17.09
CA SER A 204 -25.01 -44.57 17.86
C SER A 204 -23.75 -44.71 16.98
N PHE A 205 -23.27 -43.61 16.38
CA PHE A 205 -21.97 -43.58 15.69
C PHE A 205 -21.11 -42.34 16.01
N LEU A 206 -20.07 -42.61 16.81
CA LEU A 206 -18.73 -41.97 16.80
C LEU A 206 -18.61 -40.47 17.12
N ASP A 207 -18.35 -40.21 18.41
CA ASP A 207 -17.06 -39.69 18.88
C ASP A 207 -16.18 -38.99 17.81
N GLN A 208 -16.06 -37.65 17.91
CA GLN A 208 -15.28 -36.82 16.99
C GLN A 208 -13.77 -36.78 17.28
N SER A 209 -13.25 -37.61 18.20
CA SER A 209 -11.80 -37.70 18.46
C SER A 209 -11.02 -38.48 17.39
N THR A 210 -11.68 -39.18 16.47
CA THR A 210 -11.04 -40.12 15.51
C THR A 210 -11.47 -39.95 14.04
N ALA A 211 -11.89 -38.74 13.63
CA ALA A 211 -12.27 -38.43 12.24
C ALA A 211 -11.07 -38.31 11.27
N SER A 212 -10.38 -39.43 11.00
CA SER A 212 -9.16 -39.49 10.17
C SER A 212 -9.45 -39.41 8.66
N PHE A 213 -9.96 -38.26 8.20
CA PHE A 213 -10.22 -37.94 6.79
C PHE A 213 -9.48 -36.67 6.30
N LEU A 214 -8.25 -36.44 6.79
CA LEU A 214 -7.40 -35.35 6.28
C LEU A 214 -5.88 -35.63 6.30
N ASP A 215 -5.46 -36.91 6.33
CA ASP A 215 -4.08 -37.29 6.04
C ASP A 215 -3.94 -37.75 4.57
N GLN A 216 -3.01 -37.15 3.83
CA GLN A 216 -2.70 -37.53 2.45
C GLN A 216 -1.63 -38.63 2.33
N SER A 217 -1.12 -39.17 3.45
CA SER A 217 -0.12 -40.25 3.46
C SER A 217 -0.65 -41.61 2.96
N THR A 218 -1.97 -41.84 3.06
CA THR A 218 -2.60 -43.17 2.85
C THR A 218 -3.78 -43.16 1.87
N ALA A 219 -4.11 -42.01 1.26
CA ALA A 219 -5.21 -41.89 0.31
C ALA A 219 -4.88 -42.52 -1.06
N SER A 220 -5.08 -43.83 -1.19
CA SER A 220 -4.84 -44.64 -2.41
C SER A 220 -5.78 -44.34 -3.61
N PHE A 221 -6.47 -43.20 -3.60
CA PHE A 221 -7.41 -42.78 -4.64
C PHE A 221 -6.78 -42.02 -5.81
N LEU A 222 -5.45 -41.89 -5.85
CA LEU A 222 -4.71 -41.29 -6.97
C LEU A 222 -4.28 -42.32 -8.02
N ASP A 223 -5.21 -43.17 -8.47
CA ASP A 223 -5.07 -43.80 -9.80
C ASP A 223 -5.42 -42.77 -10.88
N GLN A 224 -4.40 -42.05 -11.34
CA GLN A 224 -4.53 -41.00 -12.35
C GLN A 224 -4.82 -41.57 -13.76
N SER A 225 -4.86 -42.90 -13.96
CA SER A 225 -5.10 -43.51 -15.26
C SER A 225 -6.58 -43.51 -15.70
N THR A 226 -7.52 -43.32 -14.78
CA THR A 226 -8.97 -43.34 -15.06
C THR A 226 -9.66 -41.99 -14.92
N ALA A 227 -8.97 -40.97 -14.40
CA ALA A 227 -9.47 -39.59 -14.40
C ALA A 227 -9.53 -39.06 -15.85
N SER A 228 -10.70 -38.59 -16.28
CA SER A 228 -10.85 -37.94 -17.59
C SER A 228 -10.05 -36.64 -17.62
N PHE A 229 -8.84 -36.71 -18.17
CA PHE A 229 -7.96 -35.56 -18.39
C PHE A 229 -8.71 -34.45 -19.14
N LEU A 230 -8.67 -33.21 -18.64
CA LEU A 230 -9.13 -32.05 -19.39
C LEU A 230 -8.08 -31.66 -20.43
N ASP A 231 -7.81 -32.57 -21.36
CA ASP A 231 -6.78 -32.40 -22.39
C ASP A 231 -7.25 -31.41 -23.47
N SER A 232 -6.95 -30.12 -23.23
CA SER A 232 -7.19 -29.00 -24.15
C SER A 232 -8.65 -28.66 -24.48
N GLY A 233 -9.57 -28.86 -23.53
CA GLY A 233 -10.99 -28.45 -23.62
C GLY A 233 -11.27 -26.94 -23.62
N SER A 234 -10.54 -26.16 -24.44
CA SER A 234 -10.51 -24.69 -24.57
C SER A 234 -10.11 -23.90 -23.32
N ALA A 235 -9.38 -22.79 -23.49
CA ALA A 235 -8.79 -22.05 -22.36
C ALA A 235 -9.81 -21.14 -21.63
N GLY A 236 -10.91 -20.77 -22.28
CA GLY A 236 -11.99 -19.99 -21.68
C GLY A 236 -13.03 -20.83 -20.94
N HIS A 237 -13.32 -22.04 -21.41
CA HIS A 237 -14.47 -22.81 -20.90
C HIS A 237 -14.34 -23.18 -19.41
N GLY A 238 -15.26 -22.62 -18.61
CA GLY A 238 -15.31 -22.82 -17.16
C GLY A 238 -14.29 -22.03 -16.33
N HIS A 239 -13.31 -21.36 -16.94
CA HIS A 239 -12.26 -20.63 -16.22
C HIS A 239 -12.83 -19.57 -15.26
N ALA A 240 -13.76 -18.74 -15.73
CA ALA A 240 -14.45 -17.75 -14.90
C ALA A 240 -15.32 -18.38 -13.79
N THR A 241 -15.88 -19.57 -14.01
CA THR A 241 -16.67 -20.28 -13.00
C THR A 241 -15.78 -20.81 -11.88
N MET A 242 -14.58 -21.32 -12.23
CA MET A 242 -13.57 -21.76 -11.27
C MET A 242 -12.99 -20.59 -10.46
N VAL A 243 -12.71 -19.46 -11.11
CA VAL A 243 -12.22 -18.22 -10.48
C VAL A 243 -13.27 -17.64 -9.52
N ALA A 244 -14.53 -17.48 -9.97
CA ALA A 244 -15.61 -17.00 -9.12
C ALA A 244 -15.90 -17.95 -7.93
N GLY A 245 -15.84 -19.26 -8.15
CA GLY A 245 -16.05 -20.25 -7.10
C GLY A 245 -15.04 -20.17 -5.95
N ILE A 246 -13.81 -19.75 -6.22
CA ILE A 246 -12.79 -19.46 -5.18
C ILE A 246 -13.17 -18.22 -4.39
N MET A 247 -13.57 -17.14 -5.09
CA MET A 247 -13.88 -15.86 -4.45
C MET A 247 -15.08 -15.97 -3.51
N VAL A 248 -16.15 -16.67 -3.89
CA VAL A 248 -17.31 -16.94 -3.03
C VAL A 248 -16.95 -17.77 -1.80
N ALA A 249 -16.04 -18.75 -1.93
CA ALA A 249 -15.65 -19.61 -0.81
C ALA A 249 -14.91 -18.85 0.30
N ILE A 250 -14.15 -17.82 -0.08
CA ILE A 250 -13.35 -16.96 0.82
C ILE A 250 -14.19 -15.77 1.34
N ALA A 251 -14.85 -15.06 0.44
CA ALA A 251 -15.58 -13.82 0.69
C ALA A 251 -17.08 -13.97 0.31
N PRO A 252 -17.88 -14.70 1.11
CA PRO A 252 -19.22 -15.12 0.72
C PRO A 252 -20.26 -13.98 0.67
N ASP A 253 -20.06 -12.87 1.36
CA ASP A 253 -20.96 -11.70 1.28
C ASP A 253 -20.46 -10.64 0.27
N ALA A 254 -19.31 -10.87 -0.38
CA ALA A 254 -18.91 -10.08 -1.53
C ALA A 254 -19.71 -10.52 -2.77
N LEU A 255 -19.99 -9.57 -3.65
CA LEU A 255 -20.68 -9.82 -4.92
C LEU A 255 -19.68 -9.80 -6.08
N ILE A 256 -19.90 -10.66 -7.07
CA ILE A 256 -19.05 -10.77 -8.27
C ILE A 256 -19.78 -10.14 -9.45
N MET A 257 -19.13 -9.20 -10.15
CA MET A 257 -19.59 -8.63 -11.40
C MET A 257 -18.91 -9.38 -12.56
N PRO A 258 -19.60 -10.29 -13.27
CA PRO A 258 -18.98 -11.07 -14.34
C PRO A 258 -18.88 -10.24 -15.62
N LEU A 259 -17.66 -9.99 -16.08
CA LEU A 259 -17.37 -9.20 -17.27
C LEU A 259 -16.64 -10.08 -18.30
N ARG A 260 -17.40 -10.62 -19.26
CA ARG A 260 -16.85 -11.51 -20.28
C ARG A 260 -16.10 -10.69 -21.32
N ALA A 261 -14.76 -10.73 -21.27
CA ALA A 261 -13.84 -10.13 -22.23
C ALA A 261 -13.05 -11.17 -23.06
N PHE A 262 -13.35 -12.46 -22.84
CA PHE A 262 -12.80 -13.59 -23.57
C PHE A 262 -13.90 -14.52 -24.08
N ASP A 263 -13.72 -15.03 -25.30
CA ASP A 263 -14.57 -16.06 -25.87
C ASP A 263 -14.38 -17.41 -25.17
N ASP A 264 -15.15 -18.42 -25.60
CA ASP A 264 -15.10 -19.74 -24.99
C ASP A 264 -13.79 -20.49 -25.34
N SER A 265 -13.13 -20.13 -26.45
CA SER A 265 -11.77 -20.61 -26.77
C SER A 265 -10.72 -20.08 -25.78
N GLY A 266 -11.01 -18.94 -25.14
CA GLY A 266 -10.13 -18.19 -24.25
C GLY A 266 -9.40 -17.04 -24.95
N THR A 267 -9.88 -16.57 -26.11
CA THR A 267 -9.32 -15.46 -26.88
C THR A 267 -10.10 -14.16 -26.63
N GLY A 268 -9.38 -13.05 -26.50
CA GLY A 268 -9.90 -11.70 -26.33
C GLY A 268 -8.94 -10.67 -26.94
N ASP A 269 -9.15 -9.38 -26.68
CA ASP A 269 -8.24 -8.33 -27.13
C ASP A 269 -8.09 -7.16 -26.12
N ALA A 270 -7.01 -6.38 -26.30
CA ALA A 270 -6.61 -5.35 -25.35
C ALA A 270 -7.64 -4.20 -25.24
N PHE A 271 -8.36 -3.90 -26.33
CA PHE A 271 -9.45 -2.91 -26.33
C PHE A 271 -10.65 -3.41 -25.51
N GLN A 272 -11.06 -4.67 -25.69
CA GLN A 272 -12.13 -5.29 -24.89
C GLN A 272 -11.79 -5.33 -23.40
N VAL A 273 -10.58 -5.76 -23.03
CA VAL A 273 -10.14 -5.80 -21.61
C VAL A 273 -10.09 -4.40 -21.01
N ALA A 274 -9.55 -3.40 -21.71
CA ALA A 274 -9.57 -2.01 -21.26
C ALA A 274 -11.00 -1.47 -21.09
N LYS A 275 -11.91 -1.83 -22.00
CA LYS A 275 -13.33 -1.45 -21.95
C LYS A 275 -14.05 -2.09 -20.76
N ALA A 276 -13.77 -3.36 -20.46
CA ALA A 276 -14.26 -4.06 -19.29
C ALA A 276 -13.75 -3.44 -17.98
N ILE A 277 -12.46 -3.08 -17.89
CA ILE A 277 -11.89 -2.39 -16.71
C ILE A 277 -12.61 -1.05 -16.48
N ARG A 278 -12.81 -0.25 -17.53
CA ARG A 278 -13.53 1.04 -17.41
C ARG A 278 -15.04 0.89 -17.17
N TYR A 279 -15.63 -0.28 -17.50
CA TYR A 279 -17.00 -0.63 -17.13
C TYR A 279 -17.10 -0.98 -15.64
N ALA A 280 -16.20 -1.83 -15.12
CA ALA A 280 -16.16 -2.25 -13.72
C ALA A 280 -16.17 -1.05 -12.75
N VAL A 281 -15.22 -0.12 -12.95
CA VAL A 281 -15.09 1.11 -12.15
C VAL A 281 -16.37 1.95 -12.19
N ARG A 282 -16.98 2.12 -13.37
CA ARG A 282 -18.20 2.92 -13.57
C ARG A 282 -19.47 2.27 -12.99
N ASN A 283 -19.46 0.96 -12.77
CA ASN A 283 -20.55 0.21 -12.16
C ASN A 283 -20.27 -0.18 -10.70
N GLY A 284 -19.34 0.53 -10.03
CA GLY A 284 -19.15 0.45 -8.58
C GLY A 284 -18.28 -0.71 -8.08
N ALA A 285 -17.58 -1.44 -8.95
CA ALA A 285 -16.62 -2.45 -8.49
C ALA A 285 -15.42 -1.79 -7.79
N GLN A 286 -15.18 -2.13 -6.51
CA GLN A 286 -14.02 -1.65 -5.76
C GLN A 286 -12.76 -2.52 -5.97
N ILE A 287 -12.92 -3.70 -6.59
CA ILE A 287 -11.85 -4.64 -6.92
C ILE A 287 -12.06 -5.18 -8.34
N ILE A 288 -10.98 -5.38 -9.08
CA ILE A 288 -10.97 -5.99 -10.41
C ILE A 288 -9.98 -7.17 -10.38
N ASN A 289 -10.48 -8.37 -10.63
CA ASN A 289 -9.69 -9.58 -10.87
C ASN A 289 -9.36 -9.71 -12.36
N LEU A 290 -8.07 -9.80 -12.67
CA LEU A 290 -7.51 -9.99 -14.02
C LEU A 290 -6.72 -11.30 -14.06
N SER A 291 -7.41 -12.44 -14.10
CA SER A 291 -6.81 -13.79 -14.29
C SER A 291 -6.31 -14.01 -15.73
N LEU A 292 -5.59 -13.03 -16.28
CA LEU A 292 -5.06 -12.95 -17.65
C LEU A 292 -3.60 -12.51 -17.66
N GLY A 293 -2.90 -12.68 -18.78
CA GLY A 293 -1.52 -12.25 -18.96
C GLY A 293 -1.18 -11.88 -20.40
N LEU A 294 -0.22 -10.97 -20.55
CA LEU A 294 0.33 -10.43 -21.79
C LEU A 294 1.86 -10.43 -21.70
N SER A 295 2.52 -10.83 -22.79
CA SER A 295 3.96 -10.60 -22.99
C SER A 295 4.30 -9.13 -23.19
N ASP A 296 3.38 -8.37 -23.79
CA ASP A 296 3.63 -7.02 -24.31
C ASP A 296 2.67 -5.98 -23.72
N GLN A 297 3.17 -4.77 -23.49
CA GLN A 297 2.43 -3.69 -22.85
C GLN A 297 1.49 -2.98 -23.83
N SER A 298 0.17 -3.12 -23.65
CA SER A 298 -0.81 -2.20 -24.25
C SER A 298 -0.93 -0.93 -23.41
N LYS A 299 -0.80 0.23 -24.05
CA LYS A 299 -1.06 1.54 -23.43
C LYS A 299 -2.54 1.71 -23.11
N THR A 300 -3.42 1.12 -23.93
CA THR A 300 -4.88 1.13 -23.73
C THR A 300 -5.25 0.43 -22.41
N VAL A 301 -4.68 -0.74 -22.14
CA VAL A 301 -4.90 -1.48 -20.88
C VAL A 301 -4.26 -0.73 -19.70
N GLN A 302 -3.04 -0.20 -19.86
CA GLN A 302 -2.37 0.60 -18.82
C GLN A 302 -3.19 1.84 -18.43
N ALA A 303 -3.75 2.56 -19.40
CA ALA A 303 -4.60 3.73 -19.16
C ALA A 303 -5.91 3.37 -18.44
N ALA A 304 -6.49 2.20 -18.73
CA ALA A 304 -7.66 1.69 -18.01
C ALA A 304 -7.33 1.33 -16.55
N ILE A 305 -6.14 0.78 -16.28
CA ILE A 305 -5.66 0.46 -14.93
C ILE A 305 -5.33 1.73 -14.15
N ALA A 306 -4.69 2.71 -14.76
CA ALA A 306 -4.47 4.03 -14.16
C ALA A 306 -5.81 4.71 -13.81
N PHE A 307 -6.84 4.56 -14.66
CA PHE A 307 -8.19 5.01 -14.37
C PHE A 307 -8.84 4.26 -13.19
N ALA A 308 -8.62 2.94 -13.05
CA ALA A 308 -9.09 2.18 -11.88
C ALA A 308 -8.42 2.64 -10.58
N ALA A 309 -7.09 2.74 -10.57
CA ALA A 309 -6.32 3.22 -9.41
C ALA A 309 -6.72 4.65 -8.99
N ALA A 310 -6.94 5.55 -9.96
CA ALA A 310 -7.41 6.91 -9.70
C ALA A 310 -8.83 7.00 -9.10
N ASN A 311 -9.61 5.91 -9.14
CA ASN A 311 -10.92 5.80 -8.50
C ASN A 311 -10.89 4.92 -7.22
N ASN A 312 -9.71 4.66 -6.65
CA ASN A 312 -9.50 3.77 -5.49
C ASN A 312 -10.01 2.33 -5.73
N VAL A 313 -9.96 1.86 -6.98
CA VAL A 313 -10.30 0.48 -7.36
C VAL A 313 -9.03 -0.35 -7.42
N ILE A 314 -8.99 -1.46 -6.67
CA ILE A 314 -7.84 -2.36 -6.59
C ILE A 314 -7.82 -3.25 -7.83
N VAL A 315 -6.68 -3.36 -8.50
CA VAL A 315 -6.50 -4.28 -9.62
C VAL A 315 -5.59 -5.42 -9.17
N VAL A 316 -6.06 -6.66 -9.27
CA VAL A 316 -5.31 -7.89 -8.96
C VAL A 316 -5.11 -8.65 -10.26
N ALA A 317 -3.91 -9.19 -10.51
CA ALA A 317 -3.63 -9.90 -11.75
C ALA A 317 -2.73 -11.13 -11.58
N SER A 318 -2.96 -12.17 -12.39
CA SER A 318 -2.12 -13.37 -12.39
C SER A 318 -0.72 -13.09 -12.97
N ALA A 319 0.34 -13.52 -12.29
CA ALA A 319 1.72 -13.35 -12.78
C ALA A 319 2.03 -14.17 -14.04
N GLY A 320 1.25 -15.22 -14.35
CA GLY A 320 1.39 -16.07 -15.53
C GLY A 320 2.02 -17.43 -15.26
N ASN A 321 1.90 -18.34 -16.24
CA ASN A 321 2.13 -19.79 -16.07
C ASN A 321 3.29 -20.32 -16.96
N SER A 322 4.39 -19.57 -17.08
CA SER A 322 5.49 -19.84 -18.01
C SER A 322 6.86 -20.10 -17.35
N ASP A 323 6.89 -20.27 -16.02
CA ASP A 323 8.11 -20.38 -15.20
C ASP A 323 9.19 -19.32 -15.52
N SER A 324 8.75 -18.07 -15.67
CA SER A 324 9.59 -16.98 -16.16
C SER A 324 9.71 -15.81 -15.17
N ALA A 325 10.89 -15.19 -15.14
CA ALA A 325 11.15 -13.90 -14.52
C ALA A 325 10.73 -12.70 -15.39
N ALA A 326 10.26 -12.93 -16.62
CA ALA A 326 9.92 -11.86 -17.54
C ALA A 326 8.75 -11.00 -17.02
N SER A 327 8.79 -9.71 -17.35
CA SER A 327 7.69 -8.76 -17.08
C SER A 327 6.40 -9.25 -17.75
N GLN A 328 5.31 -9.34 -16.98
CA GLN A 328 4.03 -9.85 -17.46
C GLN A 328 2.96 -8.79 -17.23
N TYR A 329 2.31 -8.35 -18.30
CA TYR A 329 1.30 -7.31 -18.24
C TYR A 329 -0.07 -7.97 -18.02
N PRO A 330 -0.98 -7.39 -17.20
CA PRO A 330 -0.82 -6.18 -16.41
C PRO A 330 -0.14 -6.41 -15.04
N ALA A 331 0.20 -7.64 -14.65
CA ALA A 331 0.70 -7.97 -13.30
C ALA A 331 1.95 -7.20 -12.84
N VAL A 332 2.82 -6.77 -13.76
CA VAL A 332 4.00 -5.93 -13.49
C VAL A 332 3.69 -4.43 -13.33
N LEU A 333 2.51 -3.96 -13.75
CA LEU A 333 2.21 -2.53 -13.81
C LEU A 333 2.07 -1.88 -12.42
N PRO A 334 2.48 -0.60 -12.27
CA PRO A 334 2.23 0.16 -11.05
C PRO A 334 0.76 0.17 -10.64
N GLY A 335 0.48 -0.08 -9.36
CA GLY A 335 -0.88 -0.16 -8.81
C GLY A 335 -1.59 -1.51 -9.00
N VAL A 336 -1.02 -2.46 -9.76
CA VAL A 336 -1.56 -3.82 -9.89
C VAL A 336 -0.93 -4.75 -8.85
N LEU A 337 -1.74 -5.54 -8.15
CA LEU A 337 -1.28 -6.61 -7.27
C LEU A 337 -1.05 -7.86 -8.13
N GLY A 338 0.18 -8.05 -8.61
CA GLY A 338 0.57 -9.24 -9.37
C GLY A 338 0.72 -10.47 -8.47
N VAL A 339 0.20 -11.63 -8.88
CA VAL A 339 0.09 -12.80 -7.99
C VAL A 339 0.75 -14.06 -8.57
N ALA A 340 1.74 -14.58 -7.82
CA ALA A 340 2.38 -15.88 -8.08
C ALA A 340 1.62 -17.04 -7.41
N ALA A 341 1.88 -18.26 -7.88
CA ALA A 341 1.26 -19.48 -7.36
C ALA A 341 2.26 -20.31 -6.53
N ALA A 342 1.83 -20.74 -5.35
CA ALA A 342 2.47 -21.79 -4.55
C ALA A 342 1.58 -23.03 -4.41
N ASP A 343 2.19 -24.15 -4.00
CA ASP A 343 1.50 -25.36 -3.60
C ASP A 343 1.14 -25.37 -2.10
N ARG A 344 0.62 -26.50 -1.60
CA ARG A 344 0.22 -26.68 -0.18
C ARG A 344 1.38 -26.71 0.81
N ASN A 345 2.62 -26.77 0.34
CA ASN A 345 3.85 -26.85 1.12
C ASN A 345 4.64 -25.53 1.06
N ASP A 346 3.98 -24.44 0.65
CA ASP A 346 4.59 -23.13 0.36
C ASP A 346 5.68 -23.15 -0.74
N LEU A 347 5.77 -24.21 -1.54
CA LEU A 347 6.69 -24.28 -2.68
C LEU A 347 6.09 -23.56 -3.88
N LYS A 348 6.86 -22.64 -4.48
CA LYS A 348 6.55 -21.98 -5.75
C LYS A 348 6.17 -23.05 -6.79
N ALA A 349 5.01 -22.89 -7.40
CA ALA A 349 4.56 -23.79 -8.45
C ALA A 349 5.55 -23.80 -9.63
N THR A 350 5.82 -24.98 -10.19
CA THR A 350 6.77 -25.19 -11.29
C THR A 350 6.35 -24.56 -12.61
N PHE A 351 5.15 -23.98 -12.69
CA PHE A 351 4.70 -23.14 -13.80
C PHE A 351 4.66 -21.65 -13.45
N SER A 352 4.70 -21.26 -12.17
CA SER A 352 4.48 -19.86 -11.79
C SER A 352 5.60 -18.98 -12.32
N ASN A 353 5.24 -17.90 -12.98
CA ASN A 353 6.15 -16.78 -13.17
C ASN A 353 6.52 -16.16 -11.82
N TYR A 354 7.62 -15.41 -11.82
CA TYR A 354 8.26 -14.85 -10.62
C TYR A 354 8.93 -13.50 -10.96
N GLY A 355 9.54 -12.83 -9.98
CA GLY A 355 10.25 -11.57 -10.18
C GLY A 355 9.32 -10.33 -10.11
N GLU A 356 9.60 -9.32 -10.94
CA GLU A 356 8.96 -7.99 -10.88
C GLU A 356 7.42 -8.02 -11.06
N SER A 357 6.92 -9.05 -11.75
CA SER A 357 5.51 -9.35 -11.97
C SER A 357 4.77 -9.81 -10.70
N VAL A 358 5.44 -9.93 -9.54
CA VAL A 358 4.88 -10.49 -8.30
C VAL A 358 4.88 -9.45 -7.17
N PHE A 359 3.68 -9.15 -6.68
CA PHE A 359 3.43 -8.43 -5.43
C PHE A 359 3.31 -9.41 -4.26
N VAL A 360 2.56 -10.50 -4.42
CA VAL A 360 2.42 -11.59 -3.43
C VAL A 360 2.31 -12.95 -4.11
N THR A 361 2.51 -14.01 -3.33
CA THR A 361 2.18 -15.38 -3.71
C THR A 361 0.88 -15.82 -3.03
N ALA A 362 0.09 -16.68 -3.66
CA ALA A 362 -1.07 -17.32 -3.03
C ALA A 362 -1.18 -18.79 -3.49
N PRO A 363 -2.01 -19.63 -2.84
CA PRO A 363 -2.25 -20.98 -3.29
C PRO A 363 -2.70 -21.01 -4.76
N GLY A 364 -2.13 -21.92 -5.56
CA GLY A 364 -2.43 -22.01 -6.99
C GLY A 364 -2.22 -23.40 -7.60
N VAL A 365 -2.01 -24.42 -6.78
CA VAL A 365 -1.83 -25.82 -7.20
C VAL A 365 -2.89 -26.69 -6.54
N ASN A 366 -3.56 -27.52 -7.36
CA ASN A 366 -4.61 -28.45 -6.96
C ASN A 366 -5.77 -27.81 -6.17
N ILE A 367 -6.20 -26.63 -6.60
CA ILE A 367 -7.33 -25.91 -6.01
C ILE A 367 -8.65 -26.54 -6.46
N VAL A 368 -9.49 -26.94 -5.50
CA VAL A 368 -10.86 -27.43 -5.74
C VAL A 368 -11.80 -26.23 -5.85
N THR A 369 -12.64 -26.17 -6.88
CA THR A 369 -13.61 -25.08 -7.09
C THR A 369 -14.76 -25.48 -8.02
N ALA A 370 -15.75 -24.59 -8.19
CA ALA A 370 -16.93 -24.76 -9.04
C ALA A 370 -16.57 -24.87 -10.54
N TYR A 371 -17.31 -25.69 -11.28
CA TYR A 371 -17.14 -25.89 -12.73
C TYR A 371 -18.52 -25.93 -13.43
N PRO A 372 -18.66 -25.48 -14.70
CA PRO A 372 -19.96 -25.41 -15.37
C PRO A 372 -20.77 -26.71 -15.36
N GLY A 373 -22.10 -26.59 -15.39
CA GLY A 373 -23.01 -27.73 -15.36
C GLY A 373 -23.23 -28.30 -13.96
N ASN A 374 -23.13 -27.46 -12.93
CA ASN A 374 -23.20 -27.82 -11.50
C ASN A 374 -22.04 -28.72 -11.00
N GLY A 375 -20.94 -28.82 -11.76
CA GLY A 375 -19.79 -29.66 -11.42
C GLY A 375 -18.77 -28.98 -10.50
N TYR A 376 -17.71 -29.72 -10.18
CA TYR A 376 -16.52 -29.21 -9.50
C TYR A 376 -15.26 -29.68 -10.24
N ALA A 377 -14.16 -28.96 -10.09
CA ALA A 377 -12.88 -29.31 -10.72
C ALA A 377 -11.71 -29.04 -9.77
N VAL A 378 -10.61 -29.78 -9.98
CA VAL A 378 -9.28 -29.47 -9.44
C VAL A 378 -8.52 -28.72 -10.52
N ALA A 379 -7.96 -27.55 -10.20
CA ALA A 379 -7.21 -26.75 -11.16
C ALA A 379 -5.92 -26.13 -10.56
N SER A 380 -4.94 -25.85 -11.44
CA SER A 380 -3.64 -25.26 -11.10
C SER A 380 -3.23 -24.19 -12.09
N GLY A 381 -2.87 -23.00 -11.59
CA GLY A 381 -2.55 -21.81 -12.37
C GLY A 381 -2.57 -20.54 -11.52
N THR A 382 -1.74 -19.54 -11.86
CA THR A 382 -1.72 -18.21 -11.20
C THR A 382 -3.05 -17.47 -11.31
N SER A 383 -3.89 -17.80 -12.29
CA SER A 383 -5.30 -17.38 -12.41
C SER A 383 -6.11 -17.58 -11.13
N PHE A 384 -5.87 -18.69 -10.42
CA PHE A 384 -6.59 -19.05 -9.19
C PHE A 384 -5.99 -18.35 -7.98
N SER A 385 -4.67 -18.16 -7.96
CA SER A 385 -3.97 -17.35 -6.96
C SER A 385 -4.44 -15.89 -6.97
N ALA A 386 -4.67 -15.31 -8.15
CA ALA A 386 -5.30 -13.99 -8.29
C ALA A 386 -6.71 -13.93 -7.70
N ALA A 387 -7.50 -15.01 -7.79
CA ALA A 387 -8.81 -15.11 -7.16
C ALA A 387 -8.74 -15.13 -5.62
N PHE A 388 -7.75 -15.82 -5.04
CA PHE A 388 -7.47 -15.79 -3.59
C PHE A 388 -7.18 -14.35 -3.10
N VAL A 389 -6.30 -13.62 -3.79
CA VAL A 389 -5.92 -12.24 -3.43
C VAL A 389 -7.06 -11.24 -3.67
N SER A 390 -7.86 -11.44 -4.73
CA SER A 390 -9.05 -10.62 -4.99
C SER A 390 -10.11 -10.77 -3.89
N ALA A 391 -10.27 -11.98 -3.35
CA ALA A 391 -11.15 -12.22 -2.22
C ALA A 391 -10.58 -11.68 -0.89
N GLU A 392 -9.27 -11.82 -0.65
CA GLU A 392 -8.58 -11.18 0.48
C GLU A 392 -8.80 -9.66 0.49
N ALA A 393 -8.54 -9.03 -0.66
CA ALA A 393 -8.79 -7.60 -0.86
C ALA A 393 -10.26 -7.24 -0.57
N ALA A 394 -11.23 -8.11 -0.86
CA ALA A 394 -12.65 -7.88 -0.56
C ALA A 394 -12.96 -7.98 0.93
N LEU A 395 -12.39 -8.98 1.63
CA LEU A 395 -12.54 -9.10 3.08
C LEU A 395 -12.01 -7.85 3.81
N ILE A 396 -10.90 -7.28 3.34
CA ILE A 396 -10.29 -6.07 3.92
C ILE A 396 -11.08 -4.81 3.49
N ARG A 397 -11.47 -4.70 2.21
CA ARG A 397 -12.19 -3.55 1.65
C ARG A 397 -13.58 -3.34 2.27
N SER A 398 -14.22 -4.38 2.83
CA SER A 398 -15.47 -4.21 3.60
C SER A 398 -15.24 -3.68 5.02
N LEU A 399 -13.99 -3.64 5.51
CA LEU A 399 -13.61 -3.08 6.81
C LEU A 399 -12.92 -1.71 6.70
N THR A 400 -12.26 -1.41 5.58
CA THR A 400 -11.53 -0.14 5.36
C THR A 400 -11.65 0.37 3.93
N ALA A 401 -11.69 1.70 3.77
CA ALA A 401 -11.64 2.37 2.48
C ALA A 401 -10.22 2.49 1.90
N ASN A 402 -9.16 2.31 2.70
CA ASN A 402 -7.76 2.54 2.32
C ASN A 402 -6.83 1.47 2.92
N GLY A 403 -5.57 1.41 2.46
CA GLY A 403 -4.53 0.56 3.06
C GLY A 403 -4.64 -0.95 2.75
N VAL A 404 -5.49 -1.34 1.78
CA VAL A 404 -5.76 -2.77 1.50
C VAL A 404 -4.53 -3.50 0.97
N ALA A 405 -3.76 -2.89 0.06
CA ALA A 405 -2.52 -3.47 -0.45
C ALA A 405 -1.45 -3.60 0.65
N ASP A 406 -1.38 -2.61 1.55
CA ASP A 406 -0.43 -2.59 2.67
C ASP A 406 -0.80 -3.63 3.75
N ALA A 407 -2.10 -3.90 3.95
CA ALA A 407 -2.57 -4.97 4.82
C ALA A 407 -2.19 -6.36 4.26
N ILE A 408 -2.38 -6.59 2.96
CA ILE A 408 -1.99 -7.83 2.25
C ILE A 408 -0.46 -8.04 2.29
N ALA A 409 0.31 -6.99 2.03
CA ALA A 409 1.78 -7.02 2.11
C ALA A 409 2.27 -7.24 3.55
N GLY A 410 1.61 -6.59 4.52
CA GLY A 410 1.95 -6.65 5.94
C GLY A 410 1.57 -7.96 6.64
N SER A 411 0.59 -8.70 6.11
CA SER A 411 0.16 -10.01 6.63
C SER A 411 0.88 -11.21 6.00
N SER A 412 1.54 -11.01 4.85
CA SER A 412 2.14 -12.08 4.06
C SER A 412 3.26 -12.81 4.81
N VAL A 413 3.21 -14.14 4.77
CA VAL A 413 4.22 -15.03 5.32
C VAL A 413 5.35 -15.20 4.31
N ASN A 414 6.57 -14.80 4.66
CA ASN A 414 7.72 -15.02 3.78
C ASN A 414 7.97 -16.53 3.56
N ILE A 415 8.09 -16.93 2.30
CA ILE A 415 8.29 -18.32 1.86
C ILE A 415 9.65 -18.54 1.16
N ASP A 416 10.54 -17.54 1.16
CA ASP A 416 11.83 -17.60 0.46
C ASP A 416 12.74 -18.70 1.01
N GLY A 417 12.65 -18.99 2.32
CA GLY A 417 13.42 -20.07 2.97
C GLY A 417 13.08 -21.48 2.46
N LEU A 418 11.91 -21.66 1.86
CA LEU A 418 11.49 -22.91 1.19
C LEU A 418 11.75 -22.86 -0.33
N ASN A 419 12.07 -21.68 -0.87
CA ASN A 419 12.17 -21.39 -2.29
C ASN A 419 13.49 -20.69 -2.63
N SER A 420 14.62 -21.20 -2.12
CA SER A 420 15.92 -20.51 -2.14
C SER A 420 16.40 -20.05 -3.52
N SER A 421 16.06 -20.77 -4.60
CA SER A 421 16.35 -20.38 -6.00
C SER A 421 15.56 -19.16 -6.49
N TYR A 422 14.49 -18.78 -5.80
CA TYR A 422 13.55 -17.71 -6.12
C TYR A 422 13.42 -16.69 -4.97
N ALA A 423 14.34 -16.69 -4.02
CA ALA A 423 14.31 -15.81 -2.86
C ALA A 423 14.22 -14.32 -3.29
N GLY A 424 13.30 -13.56 -2.69
CA GLY A 424 13.05 -12.16 -3.03
C GLY A 424 12.33 -11.95 -4.37
N GLN A 425 11.93 -13.02 -5.07
CA GLN A 425 11.22 -12.98 -6.35
C GLN A 425 9.77 -13.49 -6.25
N LEU A 426 9.27 -13.73 -5.02
CA LEU A 426 7.93 -14.23 -4.70
C LEU A 426 7.03 -13.17 -4.03
N GLY A 427 7.37 -11.89 -4.19
CA GLY A 427 6.66 -10.76 -3.60
C GLY A 427 6.91 -10.64 -2.10
N TYR A 428 5.91 -10.18 -1.35
CA TYR A 428 5.94 -10.15 0.13
C TYR A 428 5.83 -11.56 0.78
N GLY A 429 5.65 -12.63 -0.01
CA GLY A 429 5.45 -13.99 0.46
C GLY A 429 4.05 -14.52 0.18
N ARG A 430 3.64 -15.61 0.85
CA ARG A 430 2.27 -16.14 0.75
C ARG A 430 1.31 -15.28 1.56
N ILE A 431 0.19 -14.87 0.97
CA ILE A 431 -0.90 -14.19 1.67
C ILE A 431 -1.43 -14.93 2.91
N ASP A 432 -2.17 -14.20 3.74
CA ASP A 432 -2.78 -14.72 4.96
C ASP A 432 -4.04 -13.94 5.37
N LEU A 433 -5.19 -14.53 5.04
CA LEU A 433 -6.51 -13.90 5.14
C LEU A 433 -6.88 -13.52 6.57
N TYR A 434 -6.37 -14.24 7.58
CA TYR A 434 -6.70 -13.94 8.97
C TYR A 434 -5.77 -12.87 9.56
N ALA A 435 -4.48 -12.92 9.26
CA ALA A 435 -3.55 -11.87 9.66
C ALA A 435 -3.93 -10.52 9.02
N ALA A 436 -4.35 -10.52 7.75
CA ALA A 436 -4.79 -9.31 7.03
C ALA A 436 -6.03 -8.62 7.63
N LEU A 437 -6.82 -9.34 8.45
CA LEU A 437 -8.03 -8.85 9.12
C LEU A 437 -7.87 -8.70 10.63
N THR A 438 -6.67 -8.96 11.16
CA THR A 438 -6.36 -8.83 12.60
C THR A 438 -5.15 -7.93 12.89
N SER A 439 -4.39 -7.54 11.87
CA SER A 439 -3.46 -6.41 11.93
C SER A 439 -4.22 -5.10 12.13
N GLN A 440 -4.26 -4.60 13.37
CA GLN A 440 -4.53 -3.17 13.60
C GLN A 440 -3.38 -2.39 12.95
N PHE A 441 -3.70 -1.50 12.00
CA PHE A 441 -2.79 -0.88 11.02
C PHE A 441 -1.46 -0.33 11.57
N GLN A 442 -0.46 -1.18 11.82
CA GLN A 442 0.94 -0.82 12.05
C GLN A 442 1.87 -2.05 12.12
N THR A 443 2.48 -2.43 11.00
CA THR A 443 3.83 -3.05 10.98
C THR A 443 4.51 -2.79 9.64
N THR A 444 5.75 -2.33 9.68
CA THR A 444 6.63 -2.27 8.50
C THR A 444 6.90 -3.68 7.97
N VAL A 445 6.69 -3.90 6.67
CA VAL A 445 7.38 -4.97 5.93
C VAL A 445 8.20 -4.31 4.82
N GLN A 446 9.50 -4.59 4.77
CA GLN A 446 10.32 -4.21 3.62
C GLN A 446 9.90 -5.07 2.43
N GLY A 447 9.36 -4.45 1.39
CA GLY A 447 9.12 -5.17 0.14
C GLY A 447 10.45 -5.58 -0.52
N PRO A 448 10.45 -6.65 -1.35
CA PRO A 448 11.58 -6.93 -2.22
C PRO A 448 11.86 -5.71 -3.12
N ALA A 449 13.14 -5.47 -3.41
CA ALA A 449 13.66 -4.19 -3.90
C ALA A 449 13.34 -3.86 -5.38
N SER A 450 12.23 -4.35 -5.92
CA SER A 450 11.83 -4.26 -7.33
C SER A 450 10.62 -3.36 -7.62
N ARG A 451 9.76 -3.07 -6.63
CA ARG A 451 8.52 -2.29 -6.84
C ARG A 451 8.55 -0.82 -6.40
N GLN A 452 9.76 -0.32 -6.15
CA GLN A 452 10.12 1.09 -6.20
C GLN A 452 11.52 1.11 -6.83
N THR A 453 11.68 1.52 -8.09
CA THR A 453 11.86 2.94 -8.41
C THR A 453 11.91 3.18 -9.93
N ASP A 454 10.93 3.90 -10.48
CA ASP A 454 11.18 4.84 -11.60
C ASP A 454 11.82 6.15 -11.09
N ARG A 455 11.87 6.34 -9.76
CA ARG A 455 12.23 7.60 -9.10
C ARG A 455 13.59 7.49 -8.41
N TYR A 456 14.51 8.40 -8.70
CA TYR A 456 15.89 8.34 -8.22
C TYR A 456 16.39 9.71 -7.75
N ILE A 457 17.32 9.70 -6.80
CA ILE A 457 18.12 10.86 -6.44
C ILE A 457 19.51 10.69 -7.09
N VAL A 458 19.86 11.60 -8.00
CA VAL A 458 21.13 11.58 -8.72
C VAL A 458 22.04 12.63 -8.12
N MET A 459 23.15 12.22 -7.51
CA MET A 459 24.22 13.12 -7.07
C MET A 459 25.19 13.40 -8.23
N PHE A 460 25.71 14.62 -8.27
CA PHE A 460 26.65 15.08 -9.28
C PHE A 460 28.02 15.36 -8.66
N ARG A 461 29.05 15.33 -9.51
CA ARG A 461 30.41 15.74 -9.15
C ARG A 461 30.44 17.27 -8.93
N PRO A 462 31.30 17.79 -8.03
CA PRO A 462 31.42 19.23 -7.78
C PRO A 462 31.63 20.05 -9.06
N GLY A 463 31.04 21.24 -9.11
CA GLY A 463 31.13 22.16 -10.26
C GLY A 463 29.96 22.07 -11.27
N ASN A 464 29.06 21.10 -11.14
CA ASN A 464 27.85 21.02 -11.98
C ASN A 464 26.73 21.92 -11.42
N SER A 465 26.40 22.99 -12.15
CA SER A 465 25.33 23.94 -11.76
C SER A 465 23.95 23.28 -11.77
N LYS A 466 22.93 23.91 -11.16
CA LYS A 466 21.53 23.44 -11.26
C LYS A 466 21.08 23.27 -12.73
N ALA A 467 21.56 24.14 -13.63
CA ALA A 467 21.29 24.06 -15.06
C ALA A 467 22.00 22.86 -15.73
N ASP A 468 23.26 22.56 -15.36
CA ASP A 468 23.95 21.35 -15.81
C ASP A 468 23.21 20.08 -15.38
N ARG A 469 22.78 20.03 -14.12
CA ARG A 469 22.05 18.88 -13.56
C ARG A 469 20.71 18.68 -14.29
N GLN A 470 19.99 19.77 -14.55
CA GLN A 470 18.76 19.77 -15.34
C GLN A 470 18.99 19.32 -16.79
N ALA A 471 20.09 19.76 -17.41
CA ALA A 471 20.45 19.40 -18.79
C ALA A 471 20.79 17.91 -18.90
N THR A 472 21.59 17.36 -17.98
CA THR A 472 21.90 15.91 -17.93
C THR A 472 20.64 15.07 -17.72
N ALA A 473 19.71 15.48 -16.85
CA ALA A 473 18.41 14.81 -16.72
C ALA A 473 17.63 14.80 -18.05
N SER A 474 17.53 15.96 -18.69
CA SER A 474 16.80 16.14 -19.96
C SER A 474 17.44 15.35 -21.11
N GLN A 475 18.78 15.28 -21.16
CA GLN A 475 19.56 14.52 -22.15
C GLN A 475 19.25 13.02 -22.10
N HIS A 476 19.10 12.45 -20.90
CA HIS A 476 18.76 11.03 -20.71
C HIS A 476 17.24 10.77 -20.65
N GLY A 477 16.42 11.77 -21.02
CA GLY A 477 14.95 11.67 -21.06
C GLY A 477 14.27 11.61 -19.69
N ALA A 478 14.99 11.90 -18.59
CA ALA A 478 14.45 11.87 -17.24
C ALA A 478 13.74 13.19 -16.88
N SER A 479 12.56 13.08 -16.26
CA SER A 479 11.85 14.26 -15.74
C SER A 479 12.40 14.64 -14.37
N VAL A 480 12.65 15.93 -14.13
CA VAL A 480 13.13 16.43 -12.83
C VAL A 480 11.95 16.80 -11.94
N ARG A 481 11.95 16.26 -10.72
CA ARG A 481 10.98 16.58 -9.65
C ARG A 481 11.51 17.67 -8.71
N PHE A 482 12.78 17.56 -8.31
CA PHE A 482 13.45 18.55 -7.45
C PHE A 482 14.90 18.73 -7.87
N ASN A 483 15.46 19.91 -7.65
CA ASN A 483 16.84 20.26 -7.98
C ASN A 483 17.38 21.15 -6.85
N TYR A 484 18.30 20.63 -6.05
CA TYR A 484 18.59 21.16 -4.71
C TYR A 484 19.79 22.11 -4.66
N ASP A 485 19.86 22.95 -3.64
CA ASP A 485 21.01 23.79 -3.26
C ASP A 485 21.76 23.21 -2.05
N VAL A 486 21.05 22.57 -1.13
CA VAL A 486 21.58 21.91 0.08
C VAL A 486 22.43 20.67 -0.24
N VAL A 487 22.30 20.13 -1.45
CA VAL A 487 23.12 19.03 -1.96
C VAL A 487 23.20 19.14 -3.48
N ASP A 488 24.34 18.75 -4.05
CA ASP A 488 24.59 18.79 -5.49
C ASP A 488 23.93 17.61 -6.21
N ALA A 489 22.60 17.54 -6.08
CA ALA A 489 21.78 16.45 -6.56
C ALA A 489 20.44 16.93 -7.14
N ILE A 490 19.74 16.02 -7.79
CA ILE A 490 18.36 16.18 -8.28
C ILE A 490 17.56 14.94 -7.91
N ALA A 491 16.25 15.10 -7.72
CA ALA A 491 15.32 13.97 -7.79
C ALA A 491 14.68 13.93 -9.18
N ILE A 492 14.67 12.76 -9.79
CA ILE A 492 14.12 12.50 -11.13
C ILE A 492 13.09 11.38 -11.11
N SER A 493 12.28 11.32 -12.16
CA SER A 493 11.65 10.08 -12.63
C SER A 493 12.26 9.72 -14.00
N VAL A 494 12.82 8.51 -14.13
CA VAL A 494 13.32 7.98 -15.41
C VAL A 494 12.19 7.34 -16.22
N PRO A 495 12.25 7.33 -17.57
CA PRO A 495 11.26 6.66 -18.42
C PRO A 495 11.58 5.18 -18.68
N SER A 496 12.75 4.69 -18.27
CA SER A 496 13.17 3.29 -18.43
C SER A 496 14.45 2.98 -17.66
N GLN A 497 14.73 1.69 -17.45
CA GLN A 497 16.02 1.21 -16.91
C GLN A 497 17.21 1.51 -17.84
N ALA A 498 16.98 1.65 -19.15
CA ALA A 498 18.01 2.09 -20.10
C ALA A 498 18.41 3.56 -19.86
N ALA A 499 17.44 4.44 -19.62
CA ALA A 499 17.70 5.83 -19.22
C ALA A 499 18.46 5.90 -17.87
N LEU A 500 18.13 5.02 -16.92
CA LEU A 500 18.88 4.92 -15.66
C LEU A 500 20.33 4.45 -15.88
N ALA A 501 20.55 3.49 -16.77
CA ALA A 501 21.89 3.01 -17.11
C ALA A 501 22.74 4.10 -17.79
N MET A 502 22.15 4.89 -18.68
CA MET A 502 22.83 6.06 -19.28
C MET A 502 23.14 7.13 -18.23
N MET A 503 22.20 7.43 -17.33
CA MET A 503 22.40 8.35 -16.19
C MET A 503 23.56 7.91 -15.27
N ARG A 504 23.64 6.61 -14.94
CA ARG A 504 24.72 6.04 -14.11
C ARG A 504 26.10 6.12 -14.78
N ASN A 505 26.15 6.17 -16.11
CA ASN A 505 27.38 6.23 -16.91
C ASN A 505 27.77 7.66 -17.32
N ASP A 506 26.96 8.67 -16.99
CA ASP A 506 27.25 10.07 -17.29
C ASP A 506 28.45 10.57 -16.46
N ASN A 507 29.43 11.20 -17.11
CA ASN A 507 30.66 11.61 -16.42
C ASN A 507 30.45 12.71 -15.37
N LYS A 508 29.36 13.47 -15.44
CA LYS A 508 28.97 14.46 -14.43
C LYS A 508 28.34 13.82 -13.20
N VAL A 509 27.80 12.61 -13.30
CA VAL A 509 27.13 11.91 -12.20
C VAL A 509 28.16 11.27 -11.27
N LEU A 510 27.88 11.36 -9.96
CA LEU A 510 28.67 10.78 -8.87
C LEU A 510 28.02 9.49 -8.35
N GLU A 511 26.71 9.52 -8.10
CA GLU A 511 25.94 8.42 -7.51
C GLU A 511 24.47 8.48 -7.96
N VAL A 512 23.79 7.32 -8.03
CA VAL A 512 22.35 7.23 -8.34
C VAL A 512 21.66 6.37 -7.29
N ILE A 513 20.89 7.03 -6.42
CA ILE A 513 20.30 6.49 -5.20
C ILE A 513 18.81 6.24 -5.41
N PRO A 514 18.22 5.11 -4.98
CA PRO A 514 16.77 4.90 -5.01
C PRO A 514 16.02 5.95 -4.17
N ASP A 515 14.96 6.56 -4.72
CA ASP A 515 14.05 7.44 -3.98
C ASP A 515 13.08 6.61 -3.13
N ARG A 516 13.54 6.20 -1.93
CA ARG A 516 12.85 5.27 -1.02
C ARG A 516 11.65 5.94 -0.32
N PRO A 517 10.63 5.17 0.12
CA PRO A 517 9.45 5.71 0.77
C PRO A 517 9.73 5.99 2.25
N VAL A 518 9.13 7.05 2.77
CA VAL A 518 9.15 7.39 4.20
C VAL A 518 7.71 7.54 4.67
N PHE A 519 7.44 7.04 5.88
CA PHE A 519 6.09 6.99 6.44
C PHE A 519 6.06 7.76 7.75
N LEU A 520 4.91 8.34 8.07
CA LEU A 520 4.62 8.83 9.41
C LEU A 520 4.91 7.73 10.45
N LEU A 521 5.52 8.11 11.57
CA LEU A 521 5.60 7.23 12.74
C LEU A 521 4.54 7.71 13.75
N GLY A 522 3.75 6.81 14.32
CA GLY A 522 2.82 7.14 15.41
C GLY A 522 1.41 6.60 15.21
N GLY A 523 0.73 6.25 16.31
CA GLY A 523 -0.59 5.62 16.34
C GLY A 523 -1.68 6.51 16.94
N ALA A 524 -2.94 6.15 16.65
CA ALA A 524 -4.11 6.81 17.23
C ALA A 524 -4.30 6.40 18.70
N GLY A 525 -3.81 7.24 19.63
CA GLY A 525 -3.80 6.97 21.07
C GLY A 525 -5.13 7.17 21.81
N GLY A 526 -6.23 7.38 21.07
CA GLY A 526 -7.60 7.44 21.59
C GLY A 526 -7.99 8.75 22.31
N GLY A 527 -9.03 9.41 21.81
CA GLY A 527 -9.68 10.53 22.51
C GLY A 527 -9.01 11.90 22.36
N GLY A 528 -9.67 12.90 22.92
CA GLY A 528 -9.41 14.33 22.72
C GLY A 528 -10.71 15.12 22.79
N ALA A 529 -10.66 16.37 23.25
CA ALA A 529 -11.85 17.19 23.49
C ALA A 529 -11.61 18.67 23.15
N VAL A 530 -12.70 19.42 22.95
CA VAL A 530 -12.66 20.89 22.96
C VAL A 530 -12.75 21.33 24.42
N THR A 531 -11.62 21.67 25.03
CA THR A 531 -11.57 22.16 26.40
C THR A 531 -11.83 23.67 26.44
N THR A 532 -12.75 24.11 27.30
CA THR A 532 -13.05 25.53 27.58
C THR A 532 -12.04 26.18 28.54
N SER A 533 -10.93 25.50 28.81
CA SER A 533 -9.86 25.91 29.70
C SER A 533 -8.57 25.24 29.26
N GLN A 534 -7.46 25.96 29.32
CA GLN A 534 -6.15 25.42 28.94
C GLN A 534 -5.70 24.30 29.88
N VAL A 535 -5.19 23.21 29.30
CA VAL A 535 -4.59 22.07 30.02
C VAL A 535 -3.10 22.02 29.73
N THR A 536 -2.25 21.83 30.75
CA THR A 536 -0.85 21.45 30.54
C THR A 536 -0.78 19.93 30.32
N PRO A 537 -0.36 19.43 29.14
CA PRO A 537 -0.24 17.98 28.92
C PRO A 537 0.70 17.31 29.92
N ALA A 538 0.51 16.02 30.16
CA ALA A 538 1.37 15.28 31.09
C ALA A 538 2.81 15.23 30.57
N GLY A 539 3.00 15.00 29.27
CA GLY A 539 4.33 15.05 28.63
C GLY A 539 5.03 16.41 28.75
N VAL A 540 4.30 17.52 28.57
CA VAL A 540 4.82 18.89 28.75
C VAL A 540 5.22 19.13 30.20
N THR A 541 4.37 18.74 31.15
CA THR A 541 4.68 18.78 32.60
C THR A 541 5.93 17.94 32.92
N LYS A 542 6.08 16.80 32.25
CA LYS A 542 7.17 15.84 32.46
C LYS A 542 8.52 16.35 31.98
N VAL A 543 8.62 16.98 30.80
CA VAL A 543 9.87 17.62 30.35
C VAL A 543 10.10 18.99 31.02
N GLY A 544 9.05 19.59 31.59
CA GLY A 544 9.13 20.79 32.41
C GLY A 544 8.19 21.87 31.90
N VAL A 545 7.28 22.31 32.77
CA VAL A 545 6.27 23.34 32.47
C VAL A 545 6.92 24.59 31.86
N PRO A 546 6.32 25.23 30.83
CA PRO A 546 6.75 26.52 30.32
C PRO A 546 6.82 27.58 31.42
N THR A 547 7.91 28.36 31.45
CA THR A 547 8.08 29.47 32.40
C THR A 547 8.14 30.80 31.65
N THR A 548 7.94 31.91 32.36
CA THR A 548 8.17 33.24 31.79
C THR A 548 9.65 33.55 31.55
N THR A 549 10.57 32.77 32.14
CA THR A 549 12.02 32.89 31.94
C THR A 549 12.52 32.14 30.71
N SER A 550 11.86 31.04 30.33
CA SER A 550 12.15 30.32 29.09
C SER A 550 10.90 29.61 28.55
N ASN A 551 10.52 29.97 27.33
CA ASN A 551 9.30 29.58 26.63
C ASN A 551 9.48 29.46 25.10
N GLY A 552 10.72 29.49 24.60
CA GLY A 552 11.08 29.44 23.19
C GLY A 552 11.03 30.77 22.43
N ALA A 553 10.78 31.90 23.09
CA ALA A 553 10.66 33.20 22.41
C ALA A 553 11.92 33.54 21.58
N GLY A 554 11.68 34.02 20.35
CA GLY A 554 12.75 34.38 19.42
C GLY A 554 13.38 33.21 18.64
N ILE A 555 12.90 31.97 18.83
CA ILE A 555 13.39 30.79 18.11
C ILE A 555 12.38 30.30 17.07
N GLY A 556 12.83 30.12 15.83
CA GLY A 556 12.10 29.42 14.78
C GLY A 556 12.34 27.90 14.83
N VAL A 557 11.25 27.13 14.76
CA VAL A 557 11.27 25.67 14.74
C VAL A 557 10.60 25.17 13.45
N ALA A 558 11.34 24.49 12.58
CA ALA A 558 10.74 23.84 11.41
C ALA A 558 10.04 22.54 11.82
N VAL A 559 8.75 22.42 11.49
CA VAL A 559 7.96 21.20 11.63
C VAL A 559 7.98 20.51 10.27
N VAL A 560 8.86 19.51 10.14
CA VAL A 560 9.06 18.73 8.92
C VAL A 560 8.16 17.51 9.02
N ASP A 561 6.99 17.56 8.38
CA ASP A 561 5.86 16.66 8.70
C ASP A 561 4.76 16.65 7.60
N THR A 562 3.50 16.34 7.95
CA THR A 562 2.30 16.42 7.08
C THR A 562 1.77 17.83 6.85
N GLY A 563 2.33 18.85 7.52
CA GLY A 563 1.89 20.25 7.43
C GLY A 563 1.50 20.83 8.79
N ILE A 564 0.82 21.98 8.79
CA ILE A 564 0.26 22.61 9.99
C ILE A 564 -1.13 23.16 9.64
N ASP A 565 -2.11 22.98 10.52
CA ASP A 565 -3.41 23.64 10.39
C ASP A 565 -3.28 25.15 10.62
N PHE A 566 -3.32 25.95 9.54
CA PHE A 566 -3.24 27.40 9.63
C PHE A 566 -4.51 28.06 10.22
N LYS A 567 -5.55 27.27 10.51
CA LYS A 567 -6.78 27.73 11.17
C LYS A 567 -6.81 27.41 12.67
N GLN A 568 -5.82 26.71 13.22
CA GLN A 568 -5.77 26.40 14.65
C GLN A 568 -5.57 27.69 15.47
N THR A 569 -6.59 28.06 16.26
CA THR A 569 -6.58 29.28 17.09
C THR A 569 -5.65 29.17 18.29
N ASP A 570 -5.23 27.96 18.65
CA ASP A 570 -4.32 27.68 19.77
C ASP A 570 -2.85 27.54 19.32
N LEU A 571 -2.55 27.94 18.08
CA LEU A 571 -1.21 27.91 17.49
C LEU A 571 -0.95 29.23 16.73
N ALA A 572 0.30 29.68 16.71
CA ALA A 572 0.71 30.85 15.93
C ALA A 572 1.84 30.51 14.95
N PRO A 573 1.58 29.77 13.86
CA PRO A 573 2.60 29.42 12.87
C PRO A 573 3.17 30.63 12.11
N ALA A 574 4.23 30.39 11.34
CA ALA A 574 4.76 31.34 10.38
C ALA A 574 3.97 31.31 9.06
N THR A 575 3.95 32.44 8.34
CA THR A 575 3.36 32.50 6.99
C THR A 575 4.31 31.93 5.93
N GLN A 576 5.63 32.03 6.14
CA GLN A 576 6.62 31.35 5.32
C GLN A 576 6.55 29.85 5.60
N SER A 577 6.35 29.07 4.53
CA SER A 577 6.19 27.63 4.60
C SER A 577 6.65 26.96 3.30
N PHE A 578 6.80 25.64 3.35
CA PHE A 578 7.16 24.80 2.22
C PHE A 578 6.20 23.62 2.10
N THR A 579 5.91 23.20 0.88
CA THR A 579 5.28 21.91 0.62
C THR A 579 5.97 21.21 -0.55
N ALA A 580 6.17 19.90 -0.41
CA ALA A 580 6.56 19.03 -1.52
C ALA A 580 5.36 18.64 -2.42
N PHE A 581 4.14 19.06 -2.06
CA PHE A 581 2.89 18.69 -2.73
C PHE A 581 2.02 19.93 -2.99
N GLY A 582 1.84 20.28 -4.26
CA GLY A 582 1.00 21.42 -4.67
C GLY A 582 1.55 22.77 -4.18
N THR A 583 0.67 23.60 -3.60
CA THR A 583 0.95 25.01 -3.27
C THR A 583 0.63 25.39 -1.81
N SER A 584 0.15 24.46 -1.00
CA SER A 584 -0.25 24.71 0.40
C SER A 584 0.46 23.76 1.37
N CYS A 585 0.86 24.31 2.52
CA CYS A 585 1.35 23.54 3.67
C CYS A 585 0.26 23.27 4.72
N GLN A 586 -1.00 23.66 4.44
CA GLN A 586 -2.14 23.33 5.29
C GLN A 586 -2.17 21.83 5.58
N ASP A 587 -2.23 21.45 6.85
CA ASP A 587 -2.33 20.05 7.24
C ASP A 587 -3.66 19.46 6.76
N ASP A 588 -3.56 18.28 6.17
CA ASP A 588 -4.62 17.47 5.56
C ASP A 588 -4.62 16.03 6.12
N ASN A 589 -3.74 15.75 7.10
CA ASN A 589 -3.63 14.48 7.82
C ASN A 589 -3.91 14.64 9.33
N GLY A 590 -3.32 15.67 9.95
CA GLY A 590 -3.46 16.00 11.37
C GLY A 590 -2.24 15.73 12.24
N HIS A 591 -1.29 14.89 11.77
CA HIS A 591 -0.08 14.55 12.52
C HIS A 591 0.83 15.76 12.75
N GLY A 592 1.16 16.52 11.70
CA GLY A 592 2.00 17.72 11.78
C GLY A 592 1.41 18.83 12.66
N THR A 593 0.07 18.96 12.70
CA THR A 593 -0.63 19.87 13.64
C THR A 593 -0.46 19.43 15.11
N HIS A 594 -0.55 18.14 15.40
CA HIS A 594 -0.33 17.58 16.74
C HIS A 594 1.13 17.77 17.19
N VAL A 595 2.09 17.50 16.29
CA VAL A 595 3.53 17.73 16.49
C VAL A 595 3.80 19.22 16.74
N ALA A 596 3.28 20.13 15.91
CA ALA A 596 3.43 21.57 16.07
C ALA A 596 2.81 22.08 17.39
N GLY A 597 1.66 21.54 17.80
CA GLY A 597 1.04 21.85 19.10
C GLY A 597 1.90 21.40 20.29
N THR A 598 2.52 20.22 20.20
CA THR A 598 3.38 19.68 21.28
C THR A 598 4.60 20.58 21.49
N ILE A 599 5.16 21.13 20.41
CA ILE A 599 6.24 22.12 20.47
C ILE A 599 5.73 23.47 20.99
N ALA A 600 4.67 24.02 20.38
CA ALA A 600 4.42 25.47 20.38
C ALA A 600 2.94 25.88 20.49
N ALA A 601 2.03 25.01 20.94
CA ALA A 601 0.68 25.45 21.30
C ALA A 601 0.74 26.56 22.37
N LEU A 602 -0.08 27.59 22.21
CA LEU A 602 0.07 28.87 22.89
C LEU A 602 -0.21 28.75 24.39
N SER A 603 0.36 29.65 25.20
CA SER A 603 -0.07 29.78 26.60
C SER A 603 -1.19 30.82 26.69
N ASN A 604 -2.42 30.35 26.91
CA ASN A 604 -3.65 31.16 26.86
C ASN A 604 -4.75 30.53 27.76
N THR A 605 -6.03 30.66 27.38
CA THR A 605 -7.19 30.17 28.12
C THR A 605 -7.90 28.94 27.53
N ILE A 606 -7.43 28.38 26.41
CA ILE A 606 -8.07 27.26 25.69
C ILE A 606 -7.10 26.09 25.48
N GLY A 607 -7.64 24.95 25.04
CA GLY A 607 -6.86 23.84 24.47
C GLY A 607 -5.71 23.36 25.35
N VAL A 608 -4.47 23.48 24.87
CA VAL A 608 -3.25 23.03 25.54
C VAL A 608 -2.09 24.00 25.39
N VAL A 609 -1.15 23.97 26.34
CA VAL A 609 0.16 24.65 26.18
C VAL A 609 1.23 23.67 25.72
N GLY A 610 2.01 24.04 24.70
CA GLY A 610 3.18 23.29 24.22
C GLY A 610 4.41 23.51 25.12
N VAL A 611 5.52 22.80 24.85
CA VAL A 611 6.76 22.93 25.64
C VAL A 611 7.43 24.31 25.51
N ALA A 612 7.30 24.95 24.34
CA ALA A 612 7.89 26.21 23.95
C ALA A 612 6.83 27.15 23.32
N PRO A 613 5.86 27.67 24.10
CA PRO A 613 4.66 28.35 23.62
C PRO A 613 4.89 29.76 23.03
N GLN A 614 6.13 30.26 23.00
CA GLN A 614 6.51 31.48 22.27
C GLN A 614 7.54 31.23 21.15
N SER A 615 7.91 29.96 20.89
CA SER A 615 8.62 29.61 19.67
C SER A 615 7.70 29.75 18.44
N LYS A 616 8.29 29.94 17.26
CA LYS A 616 7.54 30.09 16.00
C LYS A 616 7.64 28.80 15.17
N PRO A 617 6.56 28.01 15.05
CA PRO A 617 6.57 26.84 14.17
C PRO A 617 6.46 27.26 12.70
N TYR A 618 7.41 26.81 11.89
CA TYR A 618 7.44 26.93 10.43
C TYR A 618 6.96 25.63 9.81
N CYS A 619 6.02 25.73 8.86
CA CYS A 619 5.42 24.57 8.23
C CYS A 619 6.29 24.06 7.06
N VAL A 620 6.72 22.80 7.10
CA VAL A 620 7.53 22.15 6.05
C VAL A 620 6.90 20.80 5.71
N LYS A 621 5.87 20.81 4.84
CA LYS A 621 5.11 19.61 4.46
C LYS A 621 5.92 18.73 3.50
N VAL A 622 6.42 17.60 4.00
CA VAL A 622 7.19 16.60 3.24
C VAL A 622 6.51 15.23 3.18
N LEU A 623 5.42 15.06 3.94
CA LEU A 623 4.48 13.94 3.87
C LEU A 623 3.10 14.41 3.32
N ASP A 624 2.40 13.55 2.59
CA ASP A 624 1.08 13.82 2.00
C ASP A 624 -0.08 13.66 3.02
N SER A 625 -1.33 13.69 2.55
CA SER A 625 -2.53 13.52 3.39
C SER A 625 -2.69 12.13 4.01
N LEU A 626 -2.04 11.12 3.43
CA LEU A 626 -1.95 9.78 4.00
C LEU A 626 -0.71 9.63 4.90
N GLY A 627 0.12 10.68 5.02
CA GLY A 627 1.39 10.70 5.73
C GLY A 627 2.50 9.93 5.03
N ASN A 628 2.41 9.76 3.71
CA ASN A 628 3.47 9.17 2.88
C ASN A 628 4.40 10.26 2.34
N GLY A 629 5.69 9.96 2.28
CA GLY A 629 6.71 10.77 1.65
C GLY A 629 7.77 9.92 0.99
N THR A 630 8.86 10.55 0.58
CA THR A 630 10.04 9.89 0.01
C THR A 630 11.31 10.64 0.44
N ASP A 631 12.47 9.98 0.33
CA ASP A 631 13.76 10.64 0.56
C ASP A 631 13.85 11.99 -0.18
N SER A 632 13.36 12.06 -1.43
CA SER A 632 13.34 13.30 -2.22
C SER A 632 12.42 14.40 -1.69
N THR A 633 11.22 14.08 -1.19
CA THR A 633 10.33 15.11 -0.61
C THR A 633 10.88 15.67 0.69
N ILE A 634 11.62 14.85 1.45
CA ILE A 634 12.29 15.28 2.68
C ILE A 634 13.52 16.14 2.37
N ILE A 635 14.37 15.72 1.43
CA ILE A 635 15.50 16.55 0.97
C ILE A 635 14.99 17.90 0.46
N ALA A 636 13.87 17.96 -0.26
CA ALA A 636 13.26 19.22 -0.68
C ALA A 636 12.83 20.12 0.50
N GLY A 637 12.31 19.54 1.58
CA GLY A 637 12.02 20.27 2.82
C GLY A 637 13.28 20.79 3.52
N LEU A 638 14.33 19.97 3.60
CA LEU A 638 15.63 20.40 4.13
C LEU A 638 16.29 21.46 3.24
N ASP A 639 16.12 21.38 1.93
CA ASP A 639 16.60 22.36 0.94
C ASP A 639 15.94 23.72 1.11
N TRP A 640 14.63 23.74 1.40
CA TRP A 640 13.94 24.97 1.78
C TRP A 640 14.47 25.54 3.10
N ILE A 641 14.70 24.71 4.13
CA ILE A 641 15.28 25.16 5.40
C ILE A 641 16.69 25.74 5.19
N TYR A 642 17.55 25.06 4.43
CA TYR A 642 18.90 25.52 4.07
C TYR A 642 18.88 26.92 3.43
N ASN A 643 18.00 27.11 2.45
CA ASN A 643 17.85 28.38 1.74
C ASN A 643 17.20 29.50 2.58
N ASN A 644 16.34 29.19 3.55
CA ASN A 644 15.49 30.19 4.23
C ASN A 644 15.78 30.42 5.72
N ALA A 645 16.51 29.54 6.41
CA ALA A 645 16.61 29.56 7.88
C ALA A 645 17.13 30.87 8.50
N ASN A 646 17.97 31.62 7.77
CA ASN A 646 18.49 32.92 8.19
C ASN A 646 17.80 34.13 7.52
N LEU A 647 16.81 33.88 6.65
CA LEU A 647 16.04 34.92 5.94
C LEU A 647 14.66 35.16 6.57
N VAL A 648 14.17 34.20 7.35
CA VAL A 648 12.88 34.28 8.07
C VAL A 648 13.05 34.79 9.51
N THR A 649 12.00 35.39 10.08
CA THR A 649 12.03 36.02 11.41
C THR A 649 10.89 35.49 12.31
N PRO A 650 11.18 34.89 13.47
CA PRO A 650 12.51 34.53 13.98
C PRO A 650 13.20 33.46 13.14
N VAL A 651 14.54 33.50 13.12
CA VAL A 651 15.39 32.56 12.37
C VAL A 651 15.17 31.11 12.80
N ILE A 652 15.19 30.18 11.85
CA ILE A 652 15.06 28.75 12.13
C ILE A 652 16.37 28.26 12.76
N ARG A 653 16.26 27.59 13.91
CA ARG A 653 17.40 26.98 14.63
C ARG A 653 17.14 25.54 15.07
N VAL A 654 15.90 25.09 15.04
CA VAL A 654 15.52 23.69 15.34
C VAL A 654 14.70 23.16 14.17
N ALA A 655 14.88 21.89 13.81
CA ALA A 655 13.99 21.18 12.91
C ALA A 655 13.55 19.87 13.58
N ASN A 656 12.24 19.66 13.69
CA ASN A 656 11.65 18.42 14.20
C ASN A 656 11.25 17.52 13.03
N MET A 657 11.64 16.25 13.09
CA MET A 657 11.31 15.22 12.11
C MET A 657 10.66 14.02 12.84
N SER A 658 9.32 13.98 12.83
CA SER A 658 8.51 12.96 13.52
C SER A 658 8.14 11.79 12.58
N PHE A 659 9.13 11.29 11.86
CA PHE A 659 9.01 10.18 10.92
C PHE A 659 10.36 9.47 10.73
N GLY A 660 10.34 8.33 10.06
CA GLY A 660 11.56 7.61 9.68
C GLY A 660 11.27 6.44 8.77
N ARG A 661 12.34 5.79 8.29
CA ARG A 661 12.26 4.52 7.56
C ARG A 661 13.45 3.63 7.92
N ILE A 662 13.37 2.34 7.59
CA ILE A 662 14.51 1.44 7.72
C ILE A 662 15.62 1.89 6.74
N GLY A 663 16.87 1.91 7.21
CA GLY A 663 18.05 2.33 6.46
C GLY A 663 19.25 2.56 7.37
N THR A 664 20.46 2.51 6.83
CA THR A 664 21.70 2.74 7.60
C THR A 664 22.30 4.13 7.32
N ILE A 665 23.32 4.49 8.09
CA ILE A 665 24.16 5.70 7.92
C ILE A 665 24.70 5.91 6.48
N SER A 666 24.79 4.85 5.67
CA SER A 666 25.29 4.86 4.29
C SER A 666 24.23 4.57 3.22
N ASP A 667 22.95 4.47 3.57
CA ASP A 667 21.87 4.05 2.65
C ASP A 667 21.41 5.15 1.68
N ASN A 668 21.58 6.42 2.06
CA ASN A 668 21.33 7.59 1.21
C ASN A 668 22.32 8.72 1.54
N SER A 669 23.37 8.83 0.74
CA SER A 669 24.42 9.84 0.85
C SER A 669 23.91 11.27 0.60
N ALA A 670 22.96 11.47 -0.32
CA ALA A 670 22.37 12.78 -0.61
C ALA A 670 21.56 13.33 0.57
N TYR A 671 20.75 12.48 1.21
CA TYR A 671 19.96 12.82 2.39
C TYR A 671 20.86 13.13 3.58
N ARG A 672 21.87 12.30 3.86
CA ARG A 672 22.84 12.61 4.92
C ARG A 672 23.63 13.90 4.64
N THR A 673 24.02 14.15 3.39
CA THR A 673 24.67 15.41 2.99
C THR A 673 23.78 16.62 3.28
N ALA A 674 22.48 16.52 3.03
CA ALA A 674 21.55 17.60 3.34
C ALA A 674 21.47 17.87 4.85
N VAL A 675 21.31 16.82 5.66
CA VAL A 675 21.33 16.90 7.14
C VAL A 675 22.65 17.51 7.65
N GLN A 676 23.79 17.10 7.08
CA GLN A 676 25.11 17.66 7.39
C GLN A 676 25.23 19.16 7.09
N ARG A 677 24.67 19.65 5.98
CA ARG A 677 24.69 21.10 5.69
C ARG A 677 23.84 21.89 6.70
N LEU A 678 22.68 21.39 7.13
CA LEU A 678 21.87 22.02 8.17
C LEU A 678 22.56 22.01 9.55
N TYR A 679 23.15 20.87 9.93
CA TYR A 679 23.95 20.74 11.15
C TYR A 679 25.11 21.76 11.17
N ASN A 680 25.82 21.92 10.05
CA ASN A 680 26.89 22.90 9.90
C ASN A 680 26.42 24.37 9.91
N MET A 681 25.14 24.65 9.65
CA MET A 681 24.51 25.97 9.87
C MET A 681 24.15 26.20 11.35
N GLY A 682 24.37 25.23 12.24
CA GLY A 682 23.98 25.28 13.64
C GLY A 682 22.50 24.99 13.89
N ILE A 683 21.81 24.37 12.93
CA ILE A 683 20.41 23.94 13.09
C ILE A 683 20.40 22.58 13.80
N VAL A 684 19.69 22.50 14.92
CA VAL A 684 19.53 21.27 15.70
C VAL A 684 18.43 20.43 15.07
N MET A 685 18.81 19.28 14.51
CA MET A 685 17.91 18.29 13.95
C MET A 685 17.43 17.34 15.07
N VAL A 686 16.15 17.35 15.40
CA VAL A 686 15.53 16.50 16.42
C VAL A 686 14.66 15.45 15.75
N VAL A 687 14.92 14.18 16.02
CA VAL A 687 14.41 13.04 15.24
C VAL A 687 13.79 11.98 16.15
N ALA A 688 12.65 11.43 15.74
CA ALA A 688 12.02 10.29 16.37
C ALA A 688 12.91 9.03 16.23
N ALA A 689 13.28 8.37 17.33
CA ALA A 689 14.17 7.19 17.28
C ALA A 689 13.61 6.04 16.43
N GLY A 690 12.30 5.79 16.53
CA GLY A 690 11.59 4.73 15.82
C GLY A 690 10.50 4.10 16.70
N ASN A 691 9.50 3.49 16.06
CA ASN A 691 8.44 2.74 16.74
C ASN A 691 8.60 1.22 16.53
N ASP A 692 9.84 0.72 16.60
CA ASP A 692 10.13 -0.71 16.58
C ASP A 692 11.23 -1.11 17.56
N ARG A 693 10.81 -1.70 18.69
CA ARG A 693 11.63 -2.34 19.74
C ARG A 693 12.40 -3.61 19.33
N THR A 694 12.37 -3.99 18.05
CA THR A 694 13.20 -5.08 17.49
C THR A 694 14.34 -4.56 16.63
N ARG A 695 14.51 -3.23 16.58
CA ARG A 695 15.52 -2.52 15.80
C ARG A 695 16.30 -1.54 16.64
N GLU A 696 17.49 -1.24 16.14
CA GLU A 696 18.40 -0.23 16.66
C GLU A 696 18.19 1.11 15.94
N VAL A 697 18.43 2.24 16.62
CA VAL A 697 18.52 3.58 16.02
C VAL A 697 19.49 3.62 14.82
N SER A 698 20.54 2.79 14.83
CA SER A 698 21.50 2.65 13.73
C SER A 698 20.92 2.02 12.43
N GLN A 699 19.70 1.49 12.50
CA GLN A 699 18.96 0.85 11.40
C GLN A 699 17.76 1.69 10.90
N ILE A 700 17.55 2.89 11.44
CA ILE A 700 16.49 3.82 11.04
C ILE A 700 17.12 5.09 10.44
N VAL A 701 16.63 5.58 9.31
CA VAL A 701 17.02 6.85 8.68
C VAL A 701 15.92 7.90 8.89
N PRO A 702 16.23 9.14 9.33
CA PRO A 702 17.58 9.71 9.50
C PRO A 702 18.26 9.44 10.85
N SER A 703 17.66 8.64 11.74
CA SER A 703 18.13 8.41 13.12
C SER A 703 19.56 7.85 13.25
N ALA A 704 20.00 7.08 12.25
CA ALA A 704 21.35 6.50 12.13
C ALA A 704 22.44 7.54 11.78
N TYR A 705 22.09 8.81 11.61
CA TYR A 705 23.03 9.87 11.27
C TYR A 705 23.63 10.50 12.55
N PRO A 706 24.97 10.53 12.71
CA PRO A 706 25.67 11.22 13.81
C PRO A 706 25.18 12.65 14.09
N GLU A 707 24.73 13.32 13.04
CA GLU A 707 24.35 14.72 13.00
C GLU A 707 23.00 15.06 13.66
N VAL A 708 22.20 14.07 14.07
CA VAL A 708 20.85 14.29 14.64
C VAL A 708 20.76 13.97 16.14
N ILE A 709 19.80 14.59 16.83
CA ILE A 709 19.40 14.28 18.20
C ILE A 709 18.23 13.28 18.15
N ASN A 710 18.53 12.01 18.46
CA ASN A 710 17.54 10.94 18.49
C ASN A 710 16.77 10.91 19.80
N VAL A 711 15.45 10.72 19.71
CA VAL A 711 14.54 10.76 20.85
C VAL A 711 13.71 9.48 20.97
N ALA A 712 13.96 8.71 22.04
CA ALA A 712 13.17 7.53 22.39
C ALA A 712 11.94 7.89 23.24
N SER A 713 10.97 6.97 23.30
CA SER A 713 9.67 7.18 23.93
C SER A 713 9.59 6.60 25.34
N THR A 714 9.01 7.37 26.25
CA THR A 714 8.70 6.97 27.64
C THR A 714 7.29 7.37 28.06
N SER A 715 6.80 6.78 29.15
CA SER A 715 5.54 7.14 29.82
C SER A 715 5.68 8.39 30.71
N ALA A 716 4.78 9.38 30.55
CA ALA A 716 4.77 10.56 31.42
C ALA A 716 4.28 10.23 32.85
N LEU A 717 3.25 9.39 32.96
CA LEU A 717 2.50 9.04 34.19
C LEU A 717 2.51 7.53 34.43
N ASN A 718 2.08 7.12 35.62
CA ASN A 718 1.81 5.72 35.92
C ASN A 718 0.58 5.24 35.13
N GLY A 719 0.67 4.01 34.62
CA GLY A 719 -0.43 3.26 34.04
C GLY A 719 -1.43 2.75 35.08
N THR A 720 -2.53 2.21 34.60
CA THR A 720 -3.50 1.43 35.39
C THR A 720 -3.45 -0.06 34.98
N THR A 721 -4.12 -0.93 35.74
CA THR A 721 -4.31 -2.34 35.34
C THR A 721 -5.73 -2.81 35.63
N ALA A 722 -6.38 -3.36 34.60
CA ALA A 722 -7.64 -4.10 34.67
C ALA A 722 -7.45 -5.61 34.45
N CYS A 723 -6.22 -6.05 34.20
CA CYS A 723 -5.86 -7.46 33.99
C CYS A 723 -5.85 -8.23 35.32
N LYS A 724 -6.69 -9.27 35.43
CA LYS A 724 -6.86 -10.06 36.67
C LYS A 724 -5.63 -10.88 37.06
N THR A 725 -4.68 -11.11 36.14
CA THR A 725 -3.47 -11.92 36.38
C THR A 725 -2.19 -11.07 36.54
N SER A 726 -2.19 -9.81 36.09
CA SER A 726 -1.07 -8.88 36.32
C SER A 726 -1.16 -8.27 37.71
N ARG A 727 -0.06 -8.30 38.46
CA ARG A 727 0.02 -7.79 39.84
C ARG A 727 0.57 -6.37 39.95
N SER A 728 0.95 -5.75 38.83
CA SER A 728 1.63 -4.45 38.80
C SER A 728 1.10 -3.56 37.67
N THR A 729 1.03 -2.25 37.95
CA THR A 729 0.88 -1.20 36.93
C THR A 729 2.19 -0.93 36.23
N ILE A 730 2.15 -0.47 34.98
CA ILE A 730 3.31 0.16 34.33
C ILE A 730 3.60 1.49 35.03
N ALA A 731 4.88 1.80 35.25
CA ALA A 731 5.30 3.01 35.96
C ALA A 731 5.45 4.20 34.99
N ALA A 732 5.49 5.40 35.55
CA ALA A 732 6.05 6.57 34.89
C ALA A 732 7.57 6.39 34.71
N ASP A 733 8.15 7.00 33.68
CA ASP A 733 9.55 6.79 33.25
C ASP A 733 9.82 5.38 32.68
N THR A 734 8.79 4.60 32.31
CA THR A 734 8.96 3.34 31.58
C THR A 734 9.20 3.63 30.09
N ALA A 735 10.16 2.93 29.47
CA ALA A 735 10.34 2.93 28.02
C ALA A 735 9.12 2.30 27.35
N SER A 736 8.53 3.02 26.38
CA SER A 736 7.32 2.59 25.70
C SER A 736 7.51 1.24 24.99
N TYR A 737 6.51 0.35 25.03
CA TYR A 737 6.57 -1.02 24.48
C TYR A 737 6.88 -1.09 22.98
N PHE A 738 6.76 0.04 22.28
CA PHE A 738 7.01 0.23 20.86
C PHE A 738 8.33 0.97 20.54
N THR A 739 9.02 1.60 21.50
CA THR A 739 10.16 2.46 21.16
C THR A 739 11.31 1.66 20.55
N THR A 740 11.98 2.24 19.56
CA THR A 740 13.32 1.86 19.13
C THR A 740 14.34 2.47 20.12
N ASP A 741 15.31 1.67 20.57
CA ASP A 741 16.45 2.10 21.39
C ASP A 741 17.77 2.02 20.59
N GLY A 742 18.90 2.05 21.28
CA GLY A 742 20.22 1.84 20.70
C GLY A 742 21.29 2.70 21.34
N LEU A 743 22.31 2.04 21.88
CA LEU A 743 23.41 2.59 22.65
C LEU A 743 24.06 3.79 21.94
N LEU A 744 24.01 4.95 22.59
CA LEU A 744 24.70 6.15 22.14
C LEU A 744 26.22 5.99 22.21
N ASN A 745 26.79 5.49 21.11
CA ASN A 745 28.22 5.38 20.92
C ASN A 745 28.83 6.79 20.90
N LEU A 746 29.52 7.14 21.99
CA LEU A 746 30.09 8.49 22.18
C LEU A 746 31.18 8.85 21.16
N THR A 747 31.74 7.87 20.44
CA THR A 747 32.73 8.07 19.39
C THR A 747 32.10 8.37 18.03
N THR A 748 30.91 7.83 17.74
CA THR A 748 30.20 8.03 16.46
C THR A 748 28.98 8.94 16.56
N THR A 749 28.56 9.30 17.78
CA THR A 749 27.32 10.02 18.14
C THR A 749 26.01 9.42 17.60
N VAL A 750 26.03 8.17 17.14
CA VAL A 750 24.84 7.39 16.75
C VAL A 750 24.27 6.65 17.96
N GLY A 751 22.93 6.63 18.08
CA GLY A 751 22.17 6.05 19.19
C GLY A 751 21.21 7.06 19.81
N VAL A 752 20.45 6.66 20.83
CA VAL A 752 19.46 7.52 21.50
C VAL A 752 20.15 8.65 22.26
N THR A 753 19.85 9.90 21.92
CA THR A 753 20.47 11.05 22.59
C THR A 753 19.80 11.40 23.91
N VAL A 754 18.46 11.30 23.97
CA VAL A 754 17.65 11.51 25.19
C VAL A 754 16.30 10.79 25.03
N SER A 755 15.66 10.41 26.12
CA SER A 755 14.27 9.92 26.13
C SER A 755 13.30 11.06 26.43
N ALA A 756 12.08 10.99 25.90
CA ALA A 756 11.02 11.95 26.20
C ALA A 756 9.62 11.29 26.14
N PRO A 757 8.56 11.97 26.58
CA PRO A 757 7.22 11.39 26.58
C PRO A 757 6.64 11.24 25.17
N GLY A 758 6.51 10.00 24.70
CA GLY A 758 5.74 9.68 23.49
C GLY A 758 4.32 9.22 23.79
N GLU A 759 3.96 9.11 25.07
CA GLU A 759 2.60 8.88 25.56
C GLU A 759 2.40 9.44 26.99
N ASP A 760 1.16 9.68 27.38
CA ASP A 760 0.85 10.06 28.77
C ASP A 760 1.06 8.84 29.70
N LYS A 761 0.64 7.63 29.30
CA LYS A 761 0.80 6.37 30.05
C LYS A 761 0.46 5.13 29.21
N GLU A 762 0.95 3.97 29.64
CA GLU A 762 0.52 2.64 29.15
C GLU A 762 -0.45 2.00 30.17
N ASP A 763 -1.69 1.68 29.77
CA ASP A 763 -2.66 0.95 30.60
C ASP A 763 -2.68 -0.54 30.26
N ILE A 764 -2.82 -1.41 31.27
CA ILE A 764 -3.11 -2.84 31.05
C ILE A 764 -4.62 -3.03 30.98
N ASN A 765 -5.15 -3.44 29.82
CA ASN A 765 -6.57 -3.71 29.65
C ASN A 765 -7.00 -5.04 30.32
N SER A 766 -8.31 -5.32 30.33
CA SER A 766 -8.89 -6.54 30.93
C SER A 766 -8.44 -7.85 30.26
N SER A 767 -7.99 -7.78 29.01
CA SER A 767 -7.39 -8.87 28.24
C SER A 767 -5.87 -9.00 28.44
N CYS A 768 -5.29 -8.25 29.38
CA CYS A 768 -3.86 -8.26 29.72
C CYS A 768 -2.91 -7.76 28.62
N ALA A 769 -3.43 -7.03 27.63
CA ALA A 769 -2.61 -6.31 26.66
C ALA A 769 -2.38 -4.85 27.11
N ALA A 770 -1.21 -4.29 26.76
CA ALA A 770 -0.94 -2.87 26.93
C ALA A 770 -1.73 -2.04 25.90
N VAL A 771 -2.20 -0.87 26.34
CA VAL A 771 -2.86 0.13 25.50
C VAL A 771 -2.27 1.49 25.83
N SER A 772 -1.71 2.16 24.82
CA SER A 772 -1.14 3.50 24.96
C SER A 772 -2.23 4.56 25.10
N THR A 773 -2.13 5.40 26.13
CA THR A 773 -2.82 6.70 26.19
C THR A 773 -1.90 7.75 25.59
N GLY A 774 -2.02 8.02 24.29
CA GLY A 774 -1.11 8.92 23.55
C GLY A 774 -1.09 10.36 24.08
N ILE A 775 -0.03 11.11 23.80
CA ILE A 775 0.16 12.52 24.20
C ILE A 775 -1.00 13.39 23.72
N LEU A 776 -1.56 14.21 24.62
CA LEU A 776 -2.58 15.21 24.26
C LEU A 776 -1.94 16.43 23.59
N SER A 777 -2.36 16.75 22.37
CA SER A 777 -1.98 17.98 21.67
C SER A 777 -3.12 18.47 20.76
N LEU A 778 -2.86 19.49 19.95
CA LEU A 778 -3.81 20.10 19.02
C LEU A 778 -4.27 19.13 17.93
N LYS A 779 -5.50 19.33 17.47
CA LYS A 779 -6.15 18.58 16.39
C LYS A 779 -6.40 19.47 15.17
N LEU A 780 -6.20 18.92 13.97
CA LEU A 780 -6.65 19.52 12.71
C LEU A 780 -8.16 19.80 12.74
N GLY A 781 -8.56 21.02 12.38
CA GLY A 781 -9.95 21.49 12.40
C GLY A 781 -10.44 21.97 13.77
N GLY A 782 -9.56 22.04 14.78
CA GLY A 782 -9.86 22.58 16.11
C GLY A 782 -9.95 21.54 17.23
N GLY A 783 -9.73 22.00 18.46
CA GLY A 783 -9.70 21.15 19.67
C GLY A 783 -8.41 20.35 19.82
N THR A 784 -8.48 19.26 20.60
CA THR A 784 -7.33 18.40 20.95
C THR A 784 -7.54 16.94 20.52
N ILE A 785 -6.44 16.19 20.38
CA ILE A 785 -6.41 14.75 20.08
C ILE A 785 -5.18 14.08 20.71
N ARG A 786 -5.24 12.76 20.92
CA ARG A 786 -4.15 11.93 21.46
C ARG A 786 -3.51 11.05 20.39
N TYR A 787 -2.19 11.14 20.24
CA TYR A 787 -1.35 10.27 19.41
C TYR A 787 -0.18 9.72 20.22
N SER A 788 0.27 8.50 19.90
CA SER A 788 1.36 7.82 20.60
C SER A 788 2.52 7.45 19.67
N GLY A 789 3.76 7.60 20.13
CA GLY A 789 4.96 7.26 19.36
C GLY A 789 6.19 8.09 19.73
N THR A 790 7.38 7.68 19.26
CA THR A 790 8.59 8.54 19.32
C THR A 790 8.39 9.87 18.60
N SER A 791 7.45 9.93 17.65
CA SER A 791 6.96 11.14 16.98
C SER A 791 6.30 12.18 17.87
N MET A 792 5.85 11.79 19.07
CA MET A 792 5.36 12.70 20.10
C MET A 792 6.44 12.96 21.15
N ALA A 793 7.44 12.09 21.29
CA ALA A 793 8.63 12.32 22.12
C ALA A 793 9.56 13.40 21.52
N ALA A 794 9.85 13.30 20.21
CA ALA A 794 10.69 14.26 19.47
C ALA A 794 10.26 15.74 19.62
N PRO A 795 8.97 16.13 19.44
CA PRO A 795 8.54 17.52 19.57
C PRO A 795 8.66 18.08 20.99
N HIS A 796 8.55 17.24 22.03
CA HIS A 796 8.87 17.69 23.40
C HIS A 796 10.34 18.13 23.48
N VAL A 797 11.27 17.37 22.89
CA VAL A 797 12.70 17.71 22.85
C VAL A 797 12.97 18.92 21.95
N ALA A 798 12.28 19.07 20.82
CA ALA A 798 12.40 20.27 19.98
C ALA A 798 12.01 21.56 20.74
N GLY A 799 10.96 21.50 21.57
CA GLY A 799 10.59 22.58 22.48
C GLY A 799 11.60 22.82 23.61
N VAL A 800 12.15 21.75 24.21
CA VAL A 800 13.26 21.85 25.19
C VAL A 800 14.47 22.55 24.57
N VAL A 801 14.85 22.19 23.34
CA VAL A 801 15.98 22.81 22.62
C VAL A 801 15.70 24.30 22.34
N ALA A 802 14.50 24.66 21.89
CA ALA A 802 14.14 26.08 21.71
C ALA A 802 14.25 26.88 23.02
N ARG A 803 13.85 26.28 24.16
CA ARG A 803 14.05 26.86 25.49
C ARG A 803 15.51 26.98 25.92
N MET A 804 16.34 25.98 25.59
CA MET A 804 17.80 26.04 25.83
C MET A 804 18.48 27.13 25.00
N MET A 805 18.05 27.34 23.75
CA MET A 805 18.56 28.41 22.89
C MET A 805 18.18 29.79 23.38
N GLN A 806 16.91 30.01 23.79
CA GLN A 806 16.49 31.26 24.42
C GLN A 806 17.27 31.54 25.71
N ALA A 807 17.58 30.50 26.49
CA ALA A 807 18.43 30.58 27.68
C ALA A 807 19.94 30.71 27.39
N GLY A 808 20.34 30.95 26.13
CA GLY A 808 21.72 31.24 25.74
C GLY A 808 22.59 30.03 25.36
N THR A 809 22.03 28.81 25.28
CA THR A 809 22.77 27.62 24.86
C THR A 809 22.86 27.55 23.34
N SER A 810 24.06 27.70 22.77
CA SER A 810 24.27 27.76 21.31
C SER A 810 25.28 26.71 20.80
N GLY A 811 25.04 26.20 19.59
CA GLY A 811 25.85 25.16 18.94
C GLY A 811 25.32 23.75 19.21
N VAL A 812 25.23 22.91 18.17
CA VAL A 812 24.51 21.62 18.23
C VAL A 812 25.06 20.70 19.32
N GLU A 813 26.37 20.53 19.42
CA GLU A 813 26.98 19.63 20.40
C GLU A 813 27.01 20.18 21.83
N ASN A 814 27.00 21.51 22.01
CA ASN A 814 26.76 22.13 23.32
C ASN A 814 25.33 21.83 23.79
N ILE A 815 24.35 21.91 22.87
CA ILE A 815 22.95 21.58 23.13
C ILE A 815 22.79 20.09 23.41
N ARG A 816 23.40 19.20 22.60
CA ARG A 816 23.41 17.74 22.83
C ARG A 816 23.97 17.39 24.22
N THR A 817 25.10 18.00 24.57
CA THR A 817 25.77 17.82 25.88
C THR A 817 24.90 18.38 27.01
N LYS A 818 24.28 19.55 26.84
CA LYS A 818 23.41 20.16 27.85
C LYS A 818 22.15 19.35 28.07
N LEU A 819 21.48 18.92 27.00
CA LEU A 819 20.29 18.08 27.00
C LEU A 819 20.49 16.79 27.81
N ARG A 820 21.61 16.08 27.56
CA ARG A 820 21.98 14.87 28.31
C ARG A 820 22.35 15.16 29.77
N SER A 821 23.13 16.20 30.03
CA SER A 821 23.58 16.53 31.39
C SER A 821 22.52 17.19 32.28
N SER A 822 21.39 17.65 31.73
CA SER A 822 20.24 18.15 32.49
C SER A 822 19.04 17.21 32.55
N ALA A 823 19.08 16.06 31.86
CA ALA A 823 17.99 15.10 31.85
C ALA A 823 17.63 14.59 33.27
N GLN A 824 16.36 14.34 33.55
CA GLN A 824 15.96 13.65 34.78
C GLN A 824 16.49 12.21 34.73
N LYS A 825 17.08 11.77 35.85
CA LYS A 825 17.76 10.48 36.01
C LYS A 825 18.98 10.27 35.08
N VAL A 826 19.78 11.32 34.79
CA VAL A 826 21.10 11.13 34.11
C VAL A 826 21.87 9.96 34.73
N GLY A 827 22.41 9.07 33.91
CA GLY A 827 23.13 7.89 34.42
C GLY A 827 22.24 6.70 34.81
N THR A 828 20.93 6.77 34.55
CA THR A 828 19.99 5.66 34.74
C THR A 828 19.14 5.52 33.47
N ALA A 829 19.01 4.30 32.95
CA ALA A 829 18.06 4.00 31.89
C ALA A 829 16.60 4.27 32.33
N PRO A 830 15.66 4.44 31.39
CA PRO A 830 14.23 4.30 31.66
C PRO A 830 13.92 2.94 32.30
N LEU A 831 12.75 2.82 32.93
CA LEU A 831 12.29 1.53 33.44
C LEU A 831 11.90 0.63 32.25
N ASN A 832 12.32 -0.64 32.28
CA ASN A 832 12.06 -1.59 31.20
C ASN A 832 10.56 -1.90 31.06
N SER A 833 10.10 -2.19 29.83
CA SER A 833 8.69 -2.50 29.59
C SER A 833 8.37 -3.92 30.05
N ILE A 834 7.53 -4.04 31.09
CA ILE A 834 7.16 -5.31 31.73
C ILE A 834 6.30 -6.23 30.84
N ILE A 835 5.88 -5.77 29.65
CA ILE A 835 4.92 -6.44 28.78
C ILE A 835 5.57 -7.21 27.64
N THR A 836 6.60 -6.64 27.04
CA THR A 836 7.29 -7.20 25.87
C THR A 836 8.56 -7.97 26.25
N GLY A 837 8.93 -7.97 27.54
CA GLY A 837 10.25 -8.44 28.01
C GLY A 837 11.40 -7.54 27.55
N TYR A 838 11.07 -6.40 26.93
CA TYR A 838 12.00 -5.45 26.36
C TYR A 838 12.77 -4.73 27.46
N THR A 839 14.03 -5.11 27.60
CA THR A 839 15.04 -4.31 28.28
C THR A 839 15.54 -3.26 27.32
N PHE A 840 15.41 -1.98 27.69
CA PHE A 840 16.32 -0.97 27.15
C PHE A 840 17.74 -1.43 27.45
N ASP A 841 18.67 -1.25 26.52
CA ASP A 841 20.06 -1.76 26.56
C ASP A 841 20.86 -1.52 27.86
N GLY A 842 20.43 -0.57 28.69
CA GLY A 842 21.03 -0.20 29.98
C GLY A 842 21.84 1.09 29.94
N GLU A 843 21.86 1.75 28.78
CA GLU A 843 22.51 3.04 28.58
C GLU A 843 21.73 4.22 29.18
N ARG A 844 22.35 5.40 29.07
CA ARG A 844 22.23 6.46 30.09
C ARG A 844 21.83 7.81 29.50
N GLU A 845 20.77 7.83 28.71
CA GLU A 845 20.26 9.04 28.04
C GLU A 845 19.31 9.87 28.92
N GLY A 846 18.51 9.23 29.78
CA GLY A 846 17.61 9.90 30.73
C GLY A 846 16.45 10.64 30.08
N ILE A 847 15.55 11.25 30.89
CA ILE A 847 14.36 11.94 30.37
C ILE A 847 14.61 13.45 30.23
N ALA A 848 14.40 14.00 29.03
CA ALA A 848 14.69 15.39 28.68
C ALA A 848 14.08 16.40 29.66
N LYS A 849 14.83 17.47 29.97
CA LYS A 849 14.37 18.58 30.81
C LYS A 849 14.63 19.94 30.18
N ALA A 850 13.62 20.79 30.27
CA ALA A 850 13.72 22.21 29.93
C ALA A 850 14.46 23.01 31.03
N PRO A 851 15.15 24.10 30.66
CA PRO A 851 15.75 25.06 31.60
C PRO A 851 14.71 26.00 32.24
#